data_AF-A0A1R3RQH6-F1
#
_entry.id   AF-A0A1R3RQH6-F1
#
_cell.length_a   1.000
_cell.length_b   1.000
_cell.length_c   1.000
_cell.angle_alpha   90.00
_cell.angle_beta   90.00
_cell.angle_gamma   90.00
#
_symmetry.space_group_name_H-M   'P 1'
#
loop_
_entity.id
_entity.type
_entity.pdbx_description
1 polymer ?
#
loop_
_entity_poly.entity_id
_entity_poly.type
_entity_poly.pdbx_seq_one_letter_code
_entity_poly.pdbx_strand_id
1 'polypeptide(L)'
;MQSSPNMLTKFESKSSRAKGIAFHPKRPWILVSLHSSTIQLWDYRMGTLIDRFEEHDGPVRGIDFHPTQPLFVSGGDDYKIKVWNYQTRRCMFTLNGHLDYVRTVFFHHELPWILSCSDDQTIRIWNWQNRSLICTMTGHNHYVMCAQFHPTEDLIASASLDQSVRIWDISGLRKKHSAPTSMSFEDQMARANPAQADMFGNTDAVVKFVLEGHDRGVNWVSFHPTLPLIVSAGDDRLIKLWRMSDTKAWEVDTCRGHFQNASACLFHPHQDLILSVGEDKTIRCWDLNKRTSVQSFKRDLDRFWVIAAHPEINLFAAGHDTGVMVFKLERERPASAIHQNQLFYITKEKHVKSYDFTKNIETPPMLSLRKLGSPWVPPRTLSYNPAERAILVTSPTDSGIYELIHLPRDATGAVEPTDVKRGQGSSAVFVARNRFAVFSQGNQQVDIKDLSNSTTKSIKPPAGTTDIYFGGTGCLLFITPTTVVLFDIQQKKQLAELAVSGVKYVVWSNDGLYAALLSKHNVTIVTKSLEQVSSLHETIRIKSAAWDDAGVLLYSTLNHVKYSLLNGDNGIIRTLDQTVYLVKVKGRNVYCLDRNAKPRVLEIDPTEYRFKLALVKRNYDEMLQIIKTSSLVGQSIISYLQKKGYPEIALQFVQDPQTRFELALECGNLEVAIEMARELDRPNLWSRLGAEALAHGNHQTVEMAYQKQRNFDKLSFLYLSTGDQEKLARMAKIAEHRGDFTSRFQNAIYRGDVEDRIQMFKEVDLYPLAYLTAKSHGLTEEAESILEACGLTEDQITLPTVDEPARVPHPIAPTFRSNWPVKAAGHSSFEKALLGEVGAGDEEVAAIEFEPEEEGEAVTARDTLEDEDEDVAGWDMGDEINVEEDVDFVNVDSAEAGAGSTEADLWARNSPLAADHVAAGSFETAMQLLNRQVGAVNFAPLKPRFLEVYKASKTYLPATTGLPPLVNYVRRTVDETDSRKVLPIIPKDLETIANVDLQEGYAAMRANKLEDGVKIFRGILNSILINTVSSEAEVEQAKKIIDTAREYILAMSIELERRSIPTDTPDNLKRSLELSAYFTIPKLEVAHRQLALMAAMKLAFANKNYSSALSFANRMLANGGAAKLLEQARKIKAQCERSPQDKIDIEFDQFAEFDICAASYTPIYSGSPSVSDPFTGAKYHEQYKGTVCRISEVTEIGAPASGLRLFVPGQY
;
A
#
# COMPACT_ATOMS: atom_id res chain seq x y z
N MET A 1 -52.52 -17.57 21.71
CA MET A 1 -52.16 -16.75 20.53
C MET A 1 -50.80 -17.23 20.06
N GLN A 2 -50.77 -18.02 18.97
CA GLN A 2 -49.51 -18.43 18.36
C GLN A 2 -48.77 -17.17 17.92
N SER A 3 -47.50 -17.02 18.33
CA SER A 3 -46.64 -15.95 17.82
C SER A 3 -46.48 -16.18 16.32
N SER A 4 -47.28 -15.49 15.51
CA SER A 4 -47.17 -15.53 14.07
C SER A 4 -45.74 -15.11 13.67
N PRO A 5 -45.14 -15.75 12.67
CA PRO A 5 -43.78 -15.40 12.26
C PRO A 5 -43.73 -13.93 11.84
N ASN A 6 -42.86 -13.14 12.48
CA ASN A 6 -42.74 -11.71 12.24
C ASN A 6 -42.13 -11.43 10.84
N MET A 7 -42.81 -10.58 10.07
CA MET A 7 -42.27 -10.00 8.82
C MET A 7 -40.98 -9.21 9.11
N LEU A 8 -40.01 -9.26 8.21
CA LEU A 8 -38.72 -8.61 8.40
C LEU A 8 -38.68 -7.26 7.69
N THR A 9 -38.67 -6.16 8.45
CA THR A 9 -38.44 -4.81 7.91
C THR A 9 -37.01 -4.69 7.38
N LYS A 10 -36.87 -4.24 6.13
CA LYS A 10 -35.58 -4.03 5.46
C LYS A 10 -35.16 -2.58 5.41
N PHE A 11 -36.12 -1.73 5.09
CA PHE A 11 -35.93 -0.31 4.90
C PHE A 11 -37.20 0.38 5.40
N GLU A 12 -37.02 1.49 6.09
CA GLU A 12 -38.07 2.39 6.50
C GLU A 12 -37.56 3.80 6.29
N SER A 13 -38.40 4.63 5.67
CA SER A 13 -38.14 6.05 5.56
C SER A 13 -39.35 6.82 6.05
N LYS A 14 -39.10 7.78 6.94
CA LYS A 14 -40.12 8.69 7.44
C LYS A 14 -40.26 9.87 6.49
N SER A 15 -41.45 10.07 5.95
CA SER A 15 -41.80 11.17 5.06
C SER A 15 -43.27 11.55 5.24
N SER A 16 -43.79 12.43 4.39
CA SER A 16 -45.24 12.65 4.35
C SER A 16 -45.95 11.40 3.83
N ARG A 17 -47.29 11.40 3.86
CA ARG A 17 -48.11 10.23 3.49
C ARG A 17 -47.78 9.73 2.08
N ALA A 18 -47.32 8.48 1.98
CA ALA A 18 -47.03 7.82 0.71
C ALA A 18 -48.32 7.29 0.06
N LYS A 19 -48.55 7.63 -1.21
CA LYS A 19 -49.76 7.28 -1.95
C LYS A 19 -49.52 6.35 -3.14
N GLY A 20 -48.31 6.37 -3.71
CA GLY A 20 -47.91 5.45 -4.78
C GLY A 20 -46.51 4.92 -4.55
N ILE A 21 -46.28 3.67 -4.97
CA ILE A 21 -45.00 2.98 -4.83
C ILE A 21 -44.74 2.16 -6.09
N ALA A 22 -43.52 2.24 -6.62
CA ALA A 22 -43.07 1.38 -7.71
C ALA A 22 -41.64 0.87 -7.47
N PHE A 23 -41.43 -0.42 -7.70
CA PHE A 23 -40.09 -1.01 -7.69
C PHE A 23 -39.45 -0.90 -9.06
N HIS A 24 -38.17 -0.54 -9.09
CA HIS A 24 -37.40 -0.68 -10.31
C HIS A 24 -37.16 -2.18 -10.58
N PRO A 25 -37.33 -2.68 -11.82
CA PRO A 25 -37.26 -4.13 -12.10
C PRO A 25 -35.89 -4.76 -11.82
N LYS A 26 -34.79 -4.05 -12.15
CA LYS A 26 -33.41 -4.56 -12.00
C LYS A 26 -32.59 -3.93 -10.86
N ARG A 27 -32.69 -2.62 -10.67
CA ARG A 27 -31.91 -1.86 -9.67
C ARG A 27 -32.62 -1.90 -8.32
N PRO A 28 -31.88 -1.81 -7.19
CA PRO A 28 -32.47 -1.84 -5.86
C PRO A 28 -33.13 -0.51 -5.48
N TRP A 29 -33.97 0.01 -6.36
CA TRP A 29 -34.60 1.31 -6.23
C TRP A 29 -36.10 1.18 -6.03
N ILE A 30 -36.62 2.12 -5.25
CA ILE A 30 -38.05 2.28 -5.01
C ILE A 30 -38.43 3.74 -5.24
N LEU A 31 -39.44 3.95 -6.07
CA LEU A 31 -40.09 5.25 -6.22
C LEU A 31 -41.24 5.33 -5.23
N VAL A 32 -41.35 6.49 -4.60
CA VAL A 32 -42.39 6.80 -3.62
C VAL A 32 -43.00 8.14 -3.98
N SER A 33 -44.29 8.14 -4.33
CA SER A 33 -45.03 9.37 -4.54
C SER A 33 -45.74 9.79 -3.26
N LEU A 34 -45.57 11.05 -2.89
CA LEU A 34 -46.03 11.58 -1.63
C LEU A 34 -47.24 12.49 -1.79
N HIS A 35 -47.99 12.62 -0.70
CA HIS A 35 -49.12 13.54 -0.63
C HIS A 35 -48.68 15.02 -0.68
N SER A 36 -47.43 15.31 -0.35
CA SER A 36 -46.81 16.65 -0.41
C SER A 36 -46.35 17.05 -1.82
N SER A 37 -46.96 16.51 -2.87
CA SER A 37 -46.61 16.65 -4.31
C SER A 37 -45.22 16.23 -4.77
N THR A 38 -44.33 15.85 -3.85
CA THR A 38 -42.98 15.39 -4.15
C THR A 38 -42.93 13.90 -4.48
N ILE A 39 -42.10 13.52 -5.45
CA ILE A 39 -41.76 12.11 -5.72
C ILE A 39 -40.32 11.88 -5.27
N GLN A 40 -40.08 10.80 -4.53
CA GLN A 40 -38.76 10.45 -4.02
C GLN A 40 -38.28 9.14 -4.62
N LEU A 41 -37.01 9.11 -5.05
CA LEU A 41 -36.32 7.92 -5.51
C LEU A 41 -35.33 7.46 -4.44
N TRP A 42 -35.53 6.27 -3.89
CA TRP A 42 -34.72 5.72 -2.81
C TRP A 42 -33.96 4.48 -3.24
N ASP A 43 -32.72 4.33 -2.76
CA ASP A 43 -32.04 3.03 -2.71
C ASP A 43 -32.44 2.32 -1.41
N TYR A 44 -33.26 1.27 -1.50
CA TYR A 44 -33.74 0.56 -0.31
C TYR A 44 -32.69 -0.40 0.30
N ARG A 45 -31.54 -0.64 -0.37
CA ARG A 45 -30.44 -1.44 0.19
C ARG A 45 -29.50 -0.61 1.03
N MET A 46 -29.16 0.59 0.55
CA MET A 46 -28.30 1.54 1.25
C MET A 46 -29.08 2.42 2.22
N GLY A 47 -30.39 2.58 2.01
CA GLY A 47 -31.23 3.48 2.80
C GLY A 47 -31.02 4.95 2.46
N THR A 48 -30.51 5.24 1.26
CA THR A 48 -30.16 6.58 0.82
C THR A 48 -31.20 7.12 -0.16
N LEU A 49 -31.53 8.39 -0.01
CA LEU A 49 -32.33 9.12 -0.98
C LEU A 49 -31.43 9.46 -2.18
N ILE A 50 -31.83 9.04 -3.38
CA ILE A 50 -31.08 9.30 -4.61
C ILE A 50 -31.48 10.66 -5.17
N ASP A 51 -32.77 10.88 -5.41
CA ASP A 51 -33.28 12.08 -6.08
C ASP A 51 -34.70 12.44 -5.61
N ARG A 52 -35.08 13.71 -5.79
CA ARG A 52 -36.44 14.25 -5.57
C ARG A 52 -36.95 14.93 -6.83
N PHE A 53 -38.24 14.76 -7.13
CA PHE A 53 -38.92 15.37 -8.27
C PHE A 53 -40.14 16.16 -7.77
N GLU A 54 -40.15 17.47 -8.05
CA GLU A 54 -41.08 18.44 -7.43
C GLU A 54 -41.73 19.36 -8.48
N GLU A 55 -42.38 18.81 -9.52
CA GLU A 55 -43.12 19.61 -10.52
C GLU A 55 -44.63 19.40 -10.53
N HIS A 56 -45.18 18.52 -9.69
CA HIS A 56 -46.62 18.34 -9.60
C HIS A 56 -47.25 19.40 -8.69
N ASP A 57 -48.42 19.90 -9.06
CA ASP A 57 -49.17 20.93 -8.33
C ASP A 57 -50.24 20.32 -7.41
N GLY A 58 -49.92 19.20 -6.77
CA GLY A 58 -50.85 18.48 -5.88
C GLY A 58 -50.35 17.08 -5.51
N PRO A 59 -51.04 16.37 -4.61
CA PRO A 59 -50.70 15.01 -4.23
C PRO A 59 -50.50 14.08 -5.44
N VAL A 60 -49.42 13.30 -5.44
CA VAL A 60 -49.14 12.34 -6.51
C VAL A 60 -49.57 10.94 -6.07
N ARG A 61 -50.55 10.36 -6.75
CA ARG A 61 -51.18 9.08 -6.35
C ARG A 61 -50.68 7.90 -7.15
N GLY A 62 -50.61 8.03 -8.47
CA GLY A 62 -50.13 6.99 -9.35
C GLY A 62 -48.65 7.18 -9.67
N ILE A 63 -47.88 6.09 -9.65
CA ILE A 63 -46.49 6.08 -10.08
C ILE A 63 -46.11 4.69 -10.59
N ASP A 64 -45.34 4.63 -11.67
CA ASP A 64 -44.83 3.37 -12.21
C ASP A 64 -43.52 3.54 -12.96
N PHE A 65 -42.68 2.50 -12.93
CA PHE A 65 -41.43 2.44 -13.69
C PHE A 65 -41.66 1.84 -15.06
N HIS A 66 -40.99 2.38 -16.08
CA HIS A 66 -40.92 1.69 -17.36
C HIS A 66 -40.03 0.42 -17.22
N PRO A 67 -40.42 -0.73 -17.79
CA PRO A 67 -39.73 -2.00 -17.58
C PRO A 67 -38.28 -2.03 -18.12
N THR A 68 -38.00 -1.31 -19.21
CA THR A 68 -36.68 -1.33 -19.89
C THR A 68 -35.97 0.02 -19.99
N GLN A 69 -36.67 1.07 -20.44
CA GLN A 69 -36.14 2.42 -20.60
C GLN A 69 -35.99 3.17 -19.27
N PRO A 70 -35.11 4.19 -19.19
CA PRO A 70 -34.89 4.95 -17.97
C PRO A 70 -35.98 5.99 -17.67
N LEU A 71 -37.23 5.56 -17.76
CA LEU A 71 -38.42 6.38 -17.62
C LEU A 71 -39.26 5.95 -16.42
N PHE A 72 -39.97 6.90 -15.84
CA PHE A 72 -41.08 6.62 -14.94
C PHE A 72 -42.23 7.59 -15.23
N VAL A 73 -43.46 7.19 -14.90
CA VAL A 73 -44.67 7.98 -15.08
C VAL A 73 -45.28 8.29 -13.73
N SER A 74 -45.87 9.47 -13.58
CA SER A 74 -46.64 9.85 -12.41
C SER A 74 -47.96 10.51 -12.78
N GLY A 75 -48.98 10.29 -11.95
CA GLY A 75 -50.30 10.91 -12.05
C GLY A 75 -50.66 11.61 -10.75
N GLY A 76 -51.05 12.88 -10.85
CA GLY A 76 -51.33 13.75 -9.70
C GLY A 76 -52.76 14.23 -9.60
N ASP A 77 -53.05 14.87 -8.47
CA ASP A 77 -54.28 15.61 -8.22
C ASP A 77 -54.33 16.94 -9.02
N ASP A 78 -53.27 17.28 -9.74
CA ASP A 78 -53.21 18.39 -10.72
C ASP A 78 -53.78 18.01 -12.11
N TYR A 79 -54.42 16.85 -12.21
CA TYR A 79 -55.04 16.29 -13.43
C TYR A 79 -54.04 15.94 -14.55
N LYS A 80 -52.75 16.03 -14.24
CA LYS A 80 -51.65 15.84 -15.20
C LYS A 80 -51.04 14.45 -15.03
N ILE A 81 -50.62 13.89 -16.16
CA ILE A 81 -49.75 12.71 -16.19
C ILE A 81 -48.38 13.18 -16.68
N LYS A 82 -47.34 13.03 -15.86
CA LYS A 82 -45.97 13.45 -16.22
C LYS A 82 -45.11 12.23 -16.49
N VAL A 83 -44.33 12.29 -17.56
CA VAL A 83 -43.31 11.28 -17.89
C VAL A 83 -41.94 11.87 -17.61
N TRP A 84 -41.14 11.14 -16.85
CA TRP A 84 -39.86 11.58 -16.32
C TRP A 84 -38.75 10.70 -16.82
N ASN A 85 -37.55 11.28 -16.96
CA ASN A 85 -36.34 10.51 -17.16
C ASN A 85 -35.45 10.64 -15.92
N TYR A 86 -35.29 9.53 -15.19
CA TYR A 86 -34.56 9.51 -13.92
C TYR A 86 -33.04 9.63 -14.08
N GLN A 87 -32.48 9.45 -15.28
CA GLN A 87 -31.06 9.71 -15.53
C GLN A 87 -30.79 11.19 -15.73
N THR A 88 -31.66 11.87 -16.50
CA THR A 88 -31.54 13.32 -16.76
C THR A 88 -32.10 14.19 -15.63
N ARG A 89 -32.83 13.59 -14.68
CA ARG A 89 -33.49 14.24 -13.55
C ARG A 89 -34.49 15.34 -13.94
N ARG A 90 -35.20 15.15 -15.05
CA ARG A 90 -36.14 16.14 -15.60
C ARG A 90 -37.45 15.49 -16.04
N CYS A 91 -38.54 16.26 -15.98
CA CYS A 91 -39.77 15.90 -16.68
C CYS A 91 -39.54 16.05 -18.18
N MET A 92 -39.83 15.00 -18.95
CA MET A 92 -39.69 15.02 -20.40
C MET A 92 -40.87 15.72 -21.07
N PHE A 93 -42.09 15.38 -20.65
CA PHE A 93 -43.32 15.97 -21.13
C PHE A 93 -44.49 15.63 -20.19
N THR A 94 -45.58 16.39 -20.34
CA THR A 94 -46.83 16.20 -19.62
C THR A 94 -47.93 15.82 -20.60
N LEU A 95 -48.71 14.79 -20.28
CA LEU A 95 -49.92 14.38 -20.98
C LEU A 95 -51.13 14.98 -20.27
N ASN A 96 -51.92 15.75 -21.00
CA ASN A 96 -53.10 16.45 -20.49
C ASN A 96 -54.36 15.82 -21.11
N GLY A 97 -55.41 15.66 -20.29
CA GLY A 97 -56.74 15.36 -20.82
C GLY A 97 -57.73 14.80 -19.81
N HIS A 98 -57.27 14.23 -18.69
CA HIS A 98 -58.17 13.95 -17.57
C HIS A 98 -58.74 15.25 -16.99
N LEU A 99 -59.98 15.16 -16.49
CA LEU A 99 -60.71 16.32 -15.96
C LEU A 99 -60.74 16.39 -14.43
N ASP A 100 -60.28 15.32 -13.77
CA ASP A 100 -60.24 15.22 -12.31
C ASP A 100 -59.04 14.36 -11.85
N TYR A 101 -58.89 14.16 -10.54
CA TYR A 101 -57.72 13.54 -9.90
C TYR A 101 -57.34 12.21 -10.55
N VAL A 102 -56.07 12.06 -10.93
CA VAL A 102 -55.53 10.82 -11.49
C VAL A 102 -55.17 9.87 -10.34
N ARG A 103 -55.80 8.69 -10.29
CA ARG A 103 -55.65 7.73 -9.19
C ARG A 103 -54.49 6.76 -9.38
N THR A 104 -54.45 6.06 -10.51
CA THR A 104 -53.34 5.15 -10.86
C THR A 104 -52.84 5.41 -12.26
N VAL A 105 -51.54 5.19 -12.46
CA VAL A 105 -50.90 5.16 -13.78
C VAL A 105 -49.99 3.95 -13.86
N PHE A 106 -50.00 3.23 -14.98
CA PHE A 106 -49.14 2.07 -15.22
C PHE A 106 -48.61 2.06 -16.65
N PHE A 107 -47.37 1.63 -16.83
CA PHE A 107 -46.84 1.29 -18.14
C PHE A 107 -47.37 -0.06 -18.60
N HIS A 108 -47.56 -0.19 -19.91
CA HIS A 108 -47.72 -1.50 -20.52
C HIS A 108 -46.36 -2.23 -20.55
N HIS A 109 -46.37 -3.56 -20.40
CA HIS A 109 -45.16 -4.37 -20.31
C HIS A 109 -44.40 -4.49 -21.65
N GLU A 110 -45.11 -4.53 -22.79
CA GLU A 110 -44.53 -4.56 -24.16
C GLU A 110 -44.74 -3.29 -25.00
N LEU A 111 -45.98 -2.84 -25.14
CA LEU A 111 -46.39 -1.74 -26.01
C LEU A 111 -46.02 -0.35 -25.44
N PRO A 112 -45.87 0.70 -26.26
CA PRO A 112 -45.55 2.05 -25.80
C PRO A 112 -46.78 2.77 -25.21
N TRP A 113 -47.51 2.09 -24.33
CA TRP A 113 -48.77 2.55 -23.76
C TRP A 113 -48.67 2.86 -22.28
N ILE A 114 -49.39 3.90 -21.85
CA ILE A 114 -49.62 4.25 -20.45
C ILE A 114 -51.12 4.13 -20.20
N LEU A 115 -51.50 3.41 -19.15
CA LEU A 115 -52.86 3.36 -18.64
C LEU A 115 -53.01 4.37 -17.51
N SER A 116 -54.11 5.11 -17.51
CA SER A 116 -54.47 6.00 -16.40
C SER A 116 -55.95 5.88 -16.05
N CYS A 117 -56.29 6.06 -14.79
CA CYS A 117 -57.67 6.17 -14.34
C CYS A 117 -57.86 7.38 -13.42
N SER A 118 -59.07 7.93 -13.40
CA SER A 118 -59.34 9.21 -12.73
C SER A 118 -60.70 9.22 -12.05
N ASP A 119 -60.88 10.20 -11.17
CA ASP A 119 -62.16 10.59 -10.59
C ASP A 119 -63.16 11.11 -11.65
N ASP A 120 -62.69 11.45 -12.86
CA ASP A 120 -63.54 11.79 -14.02
C ASP A 120 -64.34 10.60 -14.58
N GLN A 121 -64.31 9.45 -13.90
CA GLN A 121 -65.01 8.20 -14.22
C GLN A 121 -64.50 7.51 -15.50
N THR A 122 -63.41 8.01 -16.08
CA THR A 122 -62.81 7.45 -17.30
C THR A 122 -61.49 6.72 -17.02
N ILE A 123 -61.23 5.74 -17.87
CA ILE A 123 -59.92 5.09 -17.99
C ILE A 123 -59.37 5.46 -19.35
N ARG A 124 -58.09 5.80 -19.44
CA ARG A 124 -57.47 6.26 -20.69
C ARG A 124 -56.19 5.52 -20.99
N ILE A 125 -55.98 5.25 -22.28
CA ILE A 125 -54.75 4.68 -22.81
C ILE A 125 -54.04 5.74 -23.65
N TRP A 126 -52.80 6.04 -23.30
CA TRP A 126 -51.95 7.02 -23.96
C TRP A 126 -50.79 6.34 -24.67
N ASN A 127 -50.39 6.83 -25.83
CA ASN A 127 -49.12 6.44 -26.43
C ASN A 127 -48.07 7.48 -26.03
N TRP A 128 -47.07 7.04 -25.27
CA TRP A 128 -46.07 7.95 -24.71
C TRP A 128 -45.02 8.38 -25.74
N GLN A 129 -44.83 7.63 -26.84
CA GLN A 129 -43.89 8.00 -27.90
C GLN A 129 -44.42 9.15 -28.76
N ASN A 130 -45.68 9.04 -29.20
CA ASN A 130 -46.32 10.06 -30.04
C ASN A 130 -47.09 11.12 -29.23
N ARG A 131 -47.18 10.95 -27.89
CA ARG A 131 -47.83 11.86 -26.93
C ARG A 131 -49.32 12.07 -27.19
N SER A 132 -49.99 11.06 -27.73
CA SER A 132 -51.43 11.11 -28.06
C SER A 132 -52.28 10.22 -27.16
N LEU A 133 -53.52 10.66 -26.94
CA LEU A 133 -54.56 9.83 -26.32
C LEU A 133 -55.10 8.87 -27.38
N ILE A 134 -55.04 7.56 -27.11
CA ILE A 134 -55.45 6.52 -28.05
C ILE A 134 -56.90 6.11 -27.81
N CYS A 135 -57.25 5.84 -26.55
CA CYS A 135 -58.55 5.30 -26.19
C CYS A 135 -59.04 5.92 -24.88
N THR A 136 -60.33 6.26 -24.84
CA THR A 136 -61.05 6.66 -23.62
C THR A 136 -62.16 5.65 -23.38
N MET A 137 -62.08 4.99 -22.24
CA MET A 137 -62.99 3.93 -21.82
C MET A 137 -63.96 4.53 -20.81
N THR A 138 -65.21 4.66 -21.24
CA THR A 138 -66.33 5.20 -20.46
C THR A 138 -67.27 4.07 -20.10
N GLY A 139 -67.67 3.97 -18.84
CA GLY A 139 -68.67 2.98 -18.44
C GLY A 139 -68.87 2.87 -16.93
N HIS A 140 -67.85 3.18 -16.13
CA HIS A 140 -68.01 3.32 -14.69
C HIS A 140 -68.89 4.52 -14.35
N ASN A 141 -69.64 4.40 -13.25
CA ASN A 141 -70.58 5.43 -12.81
C ASN A 141 -70.06 6.25 -11.61
N HIS A 142 -68.83 5.98 -11.18
CA HIS A 142 -68.15 6.68 -10.09
C HIS A 142 -66.62 6.61 -10.31
N TYR A 143 -65.88 7.35 -9.48
CA TYR A 143 -64.42 7.40 -9.42
C TYR A 143 -63.77 6.04 -9.64
N VAL A 144 -62.88 5.97 -10.62
CA VAL A 144 -62.11 4.76 -10.90
C VAL A 144 -60.83 4.80 -10.06
N MET A 145 -60.80 3.97 -9.03
CA MET A 145 -59.76 4.00 -8.01
C MET A 145 -58.47 3.31 -8.44
N CYS A 146 -58.58 2.27 -9.26
CA CYS A 146 -57.44 1.52 -9.78
C CYS A 146 -57.78 0.90 -11.14
N ALA A 147 -56.84 0.95 -12.08
CA ALA A 147 -56.91 0.18 -13.31
C ALA A 147 -55.55 -0.45 -13.62
N GLN A 148 -55.51 -1.71 -14.04
CA GLN A 148 -54.26 -2.44 -14.30
C GLN A 148 -54.35 -3.25 -15.60
N PHE A 149 -53.27 -3.25 -16.38
CA PHE A 149 -53.10 -4.19 -17.48
C PHE A 149 -52.98 -5.63 -16.97
N HIS A 150 -53.54 -6.56 -17.73
CA HIS A 150 -53.24 -7.96 -17.56
C HIS A 150 -51.78 -8.25 -17.97
N PRO A 151 -51.07 -9.15 -17.28
CA PRO A 151 -49.63 -9.38 -17.50
C PRO A 151 -49.28 -10.04 -18.84
N THR A 152 -50.24 -10.70 -19.51
CA THR A 152 -50.00 -11.43 -20.78
C THR A 152 -51.08 -11.21 -21.85
N GLU A 153 -52.36 -11.37 -21.50
CA GLU A 153 -53.51 -11.10 -22.36
C GLU A 153 -53.80 -9.60 -22.55
N ASP A 154 -54.48 -9.25 -23.65
CA ASP A 154 -54.93 -7.89 -23.99
C ASP A 154 -56.17 -7.47 -23.18
N LEU A 155 -56.08 -7.52 -21.85
CA LEU A 155 -57.17 -7.20 -20.93
C LEU A 155 -56.76 -6.10 -19.94
N ILE A 156 -57.75 -5.34 -19.47
CA ILE A 156 -57.61 -4.37 -18.36
C ILE A 156 -58.63 -4.70 -17.28
N ALA A 157 -58.22 -4.69 -16.02
CA ALA A 157 -59.14 -4.70 -14.88
C ALA A 157 -59.24 -3.29 -14.30
N SER A 158 -60.45 -2.86 -13.96
CA SER A 158 -60.68 -1.60 -13.25
C SER A 158 -61.60 -1.78 -12.05
N ALA A 159 -61.26 -1.11 -10.96
CA ALA A 159 -62.05 -1.03 -9.75
C ALA A 159 -62.59 0.40 -9.58
N SER A 160 -63.87 0.51 -9.23
CA SER A 160 -64.53 1.79 -9.02
C SER A 160 -65.30 1.80 -7.70
N LEU A 161 -65.54 3.02 -7.20
CA LEU A 161 -66.43 3.24 -6.07
C LEU A 161 -67.91 2.97 -6.42
N ASP A 162 -68.24 2.67 -7.68
CA ASP A 162 -69.55 2.18 -8.12
C ASP A 162 -69.84 0.72 -7.71
N GLN A 163 -69.01 0.14 -6.83
CA GLN A 163 -69.10 -1.22 -6.29
C GLN A 163 -68.77 -2.34 -7.30
N SER A 164 -68.39 -1.99 -8.53
CA SER A 164 -68.07 -2.95 -9.59
C SER A 164 -66.57 -3.03 -9.87
N VAL A 165 -66.13 -4.23 -10.25
CA VAL A 165 -64.87 -4.45 -10.96
C VAL A 165 -65.19 -4.79 -12.41
N ARG A 166 -64.61 -4.09 -13.37
CA ARG A 166 -64.85 -4.33 -14.79
C ARG A 166 -63.59 -4.84 -15.48
N ILE A 167 -63.77 -5.84 -16.34
CA ILE A 167 -62.74 -6.36 -17.21
C ILE A 167 -63.01 -5.89 -18.62
N TRP A 168 -62.02 -5.27 -19.26
CA TRP A 168 -62.12 -4.68 -20.57
C TRP A 168 -61.21 -5.43 -21.54
N ASP A 169 -61.69 -5.66 -22.76
CA ASP A 169 -60.93 -6.22 -23.87
C ASP A 169 -60.41 -5.09 -24.75
N ILE A 170 -59.08 -5.02 -24.91
CA ILE A 170 -58.38 -4.01 -25.71
C ILE A 170 -57.71 -4.60 -26.96
N SER A 171 -58.01 -5.84 -27.31
CA SER A 171 -57.44 -6.51 -28.49
C SER A 171 -57.77 -5.78 -29.80
N GLY A 172 -58.92 -5.09 -29.86
CA GLY A 172 -59.31 -4.23 -30.98
C GLY A 172 -58.33 -3.08 -31.24
N LEU A 173 -57.86 -2.45 -30.16
CA LEU A 173 -56.86 -1.37 -30.22
C LEU A 173 -55.50 -1.88 -30.70
N ARG A 174 -55.07 -3.05 -30.22
CA ARG A 174 -53.80 -3.66 -30.64
C ARG A 174 -53.82 -3.99 -32.13
N LYS A 175 -54.91 -4.55 -32.66
CA LYS A 175 -55.06 -4.87 -34.10
C LYS A 175 -54.97 -3.61 -34.98
N LYS A 176 -55.62 -2.51 -34.59
CA LYS A 176 -55.59 -1.24 -35.34
C LYS A 176 -54.19 -0.61 -35.42
N HIS A 177 -53.36 -0.79 -34.38
CA HIS A 177 -52.02 -0.20 -34.32
C HIS A 177 -50.88 -1.13 -34.78
N SER A 178 -51.14 -2.42 -35.04
CA SER A 178 -50.10 -3.42 -35.39
C SER A 178 -49.92 -3.68 -36.90
N ALA A 179 -50.81 -3.21 -37.78
CA ALA A 179 -50.76 -3.52 -39.21
C ALA A 179 -50.51 -2.26 -40.09
N PRO A 180 -49.49 -2.25 -40.97
CA PRO A 180 -49.43 -1.35 -42.11
C PRO A 180 -50.03 -2.06 -43.33
N THR A 181 -51.34 -1.97 -43.54
CA THR A 181 -51.93 -2.44 -44.81
C THR A 181 -53.13 -1.61 -45.25
N SER A 182 -53.22 -1.47 -46.57
CA SER A 182 -54.15 -0.69 -47.38
C SER A 182 -55.58 -0.63 -46.85
N MET A 183 -56.07 0.60 -46.65
CA MET A 183 -57.48 0.89 -46.39
C MET A 183 -58.36 0.27 -47.48
N SER A 184 -59.40 -0.45 -47.06
CA SER A 184 -60.47 -0.88 -47.97
C SER A 184 -61.34 0.33 -48.37
N PHE A 185 -61.96 0.29 -49.54
CA PHE A 185 -62.84 1.35 -50.05
C PHE A 185 -64.02 1.65 -49.12
N GLU A 186 -64.47 0.68 -48.30
CA GLU A 186 -65.52 0.87 -47.29
C GLU A 186 -65.07 1.77 -46.13
N ASP A 187 -63.81 1.66 -45.66
CA ASP A 187 -63.27 2.50 -44.59
C ASP A 187 -63.09 3.97 -45.00
N GLN A 188 -62.94 4.22 -46.30
CA GLN A 188 -62.84 5.57 -46.85
C GLN A 188 -64.21 6.27 -46.91
N MET A 189 -65.29 5.50 -47.08
CA MET A 189 -66.66 6.00 -47.16
C MET A 189 -67.26 6.26 -45.77
N ALA A 190 -66.89 5.45 -44.75
CA ALA A 190 -67.29 5.67 -43.36
C ALA A 190 -66.69 6.95 -42.75
N ARG A 191 -65.52 7.40 -43.24
CA ARG A 191 -64.87 8.66 -42.81
C ARG A 191 -65.40 9.93 -43.48
N ALA A 192 -66.21 9.82 -44.53
CA ALA A 192 -66.66 10.97 -45.32
C ALA A 192 -67.92 11.67 -44.78
N ASN A 193 -68.52 11.18 -43.69
CA ASN A 193 -69.76 11.76 -43.15
C ASN A 193 -69.63 12.14 -41.65
N PRO A 194 -69.25 13.39 -41.34
CA PRO A 194 -68.96 13.82 -39.96
C PRO A 194 -70.22 14.11 -39.11
N ALA A 195 -71.43 13.85 -39.62
CA ALA A 195 -72.69 14.23 -38.96
C ALA A 195 -73.43 13.07 -38.25
N GLN A 196 -72.84 11.87 -38.15
CA GLN A 196 -73.52 10.71 -37.55
C GLN A 196 -72.63 9.83 -36.65
N ALA A 197 -71.50 10.35 -36.18
CA ALA A 197 -70.52 9.59 -35.39
C ALA A 197 -70.73 9.69 -33.86
N ASP A 198 -71.96 9.96 -33.39
CA ASP A 198 -72.23 10.24 -31.96
C ASP A 198 -73.37 9.39 -31.35
N MET A 199 -73.64 8.18 -31.86
CA MET A 199 -74.70 7.35 -31.26
C MET A 199 -74.49 5.83 -31.17
N PHE A 200 -73.45 5.24 -31.78
CA PHE A 200 -73.18 3.79 -31.61
C PHE A 200 -71.67 3.44 -31.63
N GLY A 201 -71.12 3.18 -30.44
CA GLY A 201 -70.05 2.19 -30.17
C GLY A 201 -68.63 2.48 -30.62
N ASN A 202 -67.79 2.99 -29.71
CA ASN A 202 -66.33 2.90 -29.82
C ASN A 202 -65.91 1.41 -29.84
N THR A 203 -65.39 0.90 -30.96
CA THR A 203 -64.94 -0.51 -31.12
C THR A 203 -63.55 -0.80 -30.55
N ASP A 204 -62.89 0.20 -29.96
CA ASP A 204 -61.48 0.12 -29.56
C ASP A 204 -61.27 -0.63 -28.23
N ALA A 205 -62.21 -0.50 -27.29
CA ALA A 205 -62.18 -1.18 -26.00
C ALA A 205 -63.60 -1.49 -25.53
N VAL A 206 -63.88 -2.75 -25.20
CA VAL A 206 -65.22 -3.23 -24.84
C VAL A 206 -65.21 -3.84 -23.43
N VAL A 207 -66.25 -3.60 -22.63
CA VAL A 207 -66.43 -4.28 -21.35
C VAL A 207 -66.71 -5.76 -21.61
N LYS A 208 -65.79 -6.64 -21.22
CA LYS A 208 -65.92 -8.09 -21.33
C LYS A 208 -66.73 -8.67 -20.17
N PHE A 209 -66.41 -8.27 -18.94
CA PHE A 209 -67.10 -8.73 -17.73
C PHE A 209 -67.35 -7.58 -16.74
N VAL A 210 -68.48 -7.64 -16.03
CA VAL A 210 -68.80 -6.78 -14.88
C VAL A 210 -68.95 -7.68 -13.67
N LEU A 211 -68.14 -7.44 -12.64
CA LEU A 211 -68.09 -8.19 -11.40
C LEU A 211 -68.72 -7.35 -10.29
N GLU A 212 -69.91 -7.76 -9.85
CA GLU A 212 -70.66 -7.14 -8.76
C GLU A 212 -70.74 -8.13 -7.60
N GLY A 213 -70.25 -7.70 -6.43
CA GLY A 213 -70.26 -8.54 -5.23
C GLY A 213 -69.68 -7.89 -3.98
N HIS A 214 -69.02 -6.74 -4.11
CA HIS A 214 -68.73 -5.87 -2.98
C HIS A 214 -69.97 -5.05 -2.61
N ASP A 215 -70.22 -4.84 -1.31
CA ASP A 215 -71.36 -4.05 -0.82
C ASP A 215 -71.06 -2.54 -0.76
N ARG A 216 -69.79 -2.17 -0.97
CA ARG A 216 -69.26 -0.80 -0.95
C ARG A 216 -68.24 -0.61 -2.07
N GLY A 217 -67.76 0.62 -2.25
CA GLY A 217 -66.81 0.96 -3.29
C GLY A 217 -65.54 0.10 -3.25
N VAL A 218 -65.01 -0.20 -4.44
CA VAL A 218 -63.81 -1.01 -4.62
C VAL A 218 -62.60 -0.09 -4.83
N ASN A 219 -61.59 -0.22 -3.98
CA ASN A 219 -60.41 0.65 -3.97
C ASN A 219 -59.30 0.15 -4.89
N TRP A 220 -59.14 -1.17 -4.99
CA TRP A 220 -58.01 -1.77 -5.68
C TRP A 220 -58.39 -3.07 -6.35
N VAL A 221 -57.73 -3.35 -7.48
CA VAL A 221 -57.83 -4.61 -8.21
C VAL A 221 -56.43 -5.03 -8.66
N SER A 222 -56.16 -6.33 -8.67
CA SER A 222 -54.91 -6.88 -9.20
C SER A 222 -55.17 -8.20 -9.90
N PHE A 223 -54.51 -8.39 -11.05
CA PHE A 223 -54.43 -9.70 -11.70
C PHE A 223 -53.39 -10.59 -11.01
N HIS A 224 -53.64 -11.89 -11.05
CA HIS A 224 -52.63 -12.87 -10.73
C HIS A 224 -51.63 -13.00 -11.91
N PRO A 225 -50.31 -13.16 -11.67
CA PRO A 225 -49.31 -13.17 -12.74
C PRO A 225 -49.49 -14.26 -13.81
N THR A 226 -49.95 -15.46 -13.42
CA THR A 226 -50.03 -16.64 -14.31
C THR A 226 -51.41 -17.31 -14.36
N LEU A 227 -52.05 -17.51 -13.20
CA LEU A 227 -53.40 -18.06 -13.09
C LEU A 227 -54.48 -17.03 -13.48
N PRO A 228 -55.64 -17.46 -14.02
CA PRO A 228 -56.75 -16.57 -14.38
C PRO A 228 -57.58 -16.18 -13.15
N LEU A 229 -56.90 -15.52 -12.19
CA LEU A 229 -57.45 -15.06 -10.92
C LEU A 229 -57.30 -13.54 -10.82
N ILE A 230 -58.29 -12.91 -10.20
CA ILE A 230 -58.31 -11.48 -9.89
C ILE A 230 -58.58 -11.33 -8.40
N VAL A 231 -57.90 -10.38 -7.75
CA VAL A 231 -58.21 -10.01 -6.37
C VAL A 231 -58.66 -8.57 -6.33
N SER A 232 -59.69 -8.28 -5.52
CA SER A 232 -60.18 -6.91 -5.28
C SER A 232 -60.26 -6.62 -3.79
N ALA A 233 -60.03 -5.35 -3.43
CA ALA A 233 -60.14 -4.83 -2.07
C ALA A 233 -61.21 -3.74 -2.01
N GLY A 234 -62.14 -3.88 -1.08
CA GLY A 234 -63.29 -2.98 -0.93
C GLY A 234 -63.34 -2.25 0.42
N ASP A 235 -64.14 -1.19 0.44
CA ASP A 235 -64.53 -0.46 1.65
C ASP A 235 -65.45 -1.28 2.58
N ASP A 236 -65.95 -2.42 2.10
CA ASP A 236 -66.68 -3.42 2.88
C ASP A 236 -65.78 -4.26 3.80
N ARG A 237 -64.47 -3.93 3.86
CA ARG A 237 -63.43 -4.59 4.68
C ARG A 237 -63.07 -5.99 4.18
N LEU A 238 -63.56 -6.36 3.00
CA LEU A 238 -63.37 -7.67 2.41
C LEU A 238 -62.34 -7.60 1.29
N ILE A 239 -61.63 -8.71 1.13
CA ILE A 239 -60.81 -8.98 -0.04
C ILE A 239 -61.46 -10.14 -0.77
N LYS A 240 -61.91 -9.90 -1.99
CA LYS A 240 -62.60 -10.89 -2.81
C LYS A 240 -61.67 -11.46 -3.86
N LEU A 241 -61.76 -12.77 -4.05
CA LEU A 241 -61.05 -13.50 -5.08
C LEU A 241 -62.04 -13.87 -6.17
N TRP A 242 -61.72 -13.52 -7.40
CA TRP A 242 -62.51 -13.82 -8.59
C TRP A 242 -61.71 -14.75 -9.49
N ARG A 243 -62.43 -15.61 -10.21
CA ARG A 243 -61.86 -16.43 -11.28
C ARG A 243 -62.52 -16.06 -12.58
N MET A 244 -61.71 -15.99 -13.62
CA MET A 244 -62.18 -15.75 -14.98
C MET A 244 -61.91 -16.98 -15.85
N SER A 245 -62.84 -17.22 -16.76
CA SER A 245 -62.66 -18.03 -17.96
C SER A 245 -62.90 -17.14 -19.18
N ASP A 246 -62.75 -17.70 -20.39
CA ASP A 246 -63.01 -16.96 -21.62
C ASP A 246 -64.45 -16.43 -21.72
N THR A 247 -65.40 -17.11 -21.08
CA THR A 247 -66.85 -16.86 -21.22
C THR A 247 -67.53 -16.31 -19.96
N LYS A 248 -66.95 -16.48 -18.77
CA LYS A 248 -67.55 -16.02 -17.51
C LYS A 248 -66.48 -15.66 -16.49
N ALA A 249 -66.78 -14.67 -15.65
CA ALA A 249 -66.04 -14.44 -14.41
C ALA A 249 -66.99 -14.49 -13.20
N TRP A 250 -66.55 -15.07 -12.08
CA TRP A 250 -67.37 -15.25 -10.87
C TRP A 250 -66.52 -15.18 -9.59
N GLU A 251 -67.17 -14.86 -8.47
CA GLU A 251 -66.55 -14.84 -7.15
C GLU A 251 -66.22 -16.28 -6.70
N VAL A 252 -64.97 -16.51 -6.29
CA VAL A 252 -64.51 -17.80 -5.77
C VAL A 252 -64.67 -17.85 -4.26
N ASP A 253 -64.08 -16.88 -3.56
CA ASP A 253 -64.06 -16.83 -2.10
C ASP A 253 -63.69 -15.42 -1.60
N THR A 254 -63.86 -15.19 -0.30
CA THR A 254 -63.59 -13.93 0.38
C THR A 254 -62.65 -14.12 1.58
N CYS A 255 -61.55 -13.38 1.63
CA CYS A 255 -60.67 -13.29 2.80
C CYS A 255 -61.25 -12.30 3.82
N ARG A 256 -61.47 -12.78 5.06
CA ARG A 256 -62.05 -12.00 6.17
C ARG A 256 -61.01 -11.75 7.25
N GLY A 257 -60.84 -10.49 7.64
CA GLY A 257 -60.02 -10.15 8.82
C GLY A 257 -59.58 -8.69 8.92
N HIS A 258 -59.72 -7.86 7.88
CA HIS A 258 -59.57 -6.43 8.05
C HIS A 258 -60.71 -5.85 8.88
N PHE A 259 -60.39 -4.93 9.79
CA PHE A 259 -61.38 -4.31 10.69
C PHE A 259 -61.89 -2.94 10.18
N GLN A 260 -61.20 -2.37 9.19
CA GLN A 260 -61.54 -1.13 8.49
C GLN A 260 -61.35 -1.35 6.98
N ASN A 261 -61.56 -0.31 6.18
CA ASN A 261 -61.47 -0.36 4.72
C ASN A 261 -60.14 -0.99 4.26
N ALA A 262 -60.25 -1.91 3.29
CA ALA A 262 -59.08 -2.49 2.63
C ALA A 262 -58.65 -1.53 1.51
N SER A 263 -57.45 -0.94 1.65
CA SER A 263 -56.99 0.13 0.75
C SER A 263 -56.37 -0.43 -0.52
N ALA A 264 -55.56 -1.49 -0.41
CA ALA A 264 -54.92 -2.13 -1.56
C ALA A 264 -54.64 -3.62 -1.32
N CYS A 265 -54.60 -4.38 -2.41
CA CYS A 265 -54.31 -5.81 -2.42
C CYS A 265 -53.51 -6.22 -3.66
N LEU A 266 -52.69 -7.26 -3.54
CA LEU A 266 -51.90 -7.79 -4.67
C LEU A 266 -51.55 -9.27 -4.46
N PHE A 267 -51.25 -9.97 -5.56
CA PHE A 267 -50.68 -11.32 -5.49
C PHE A 267 -49.16 -11.28 -5.41
N HIS A 268 -48.59 -12.09 -4.52
CA HIS A 268 -47.14 -12.21 -4.45
C HIS A 268 -46.62 -12.87 -5.75
N PRO A 269 -45.62 -12.30 -6.46
CA PRO A 269 -45.22 -12.78 -7.79
C PRO A 269 -44.72 -14.23 -7.89
N HIS A 270 -44.21 -14.78 -6.79
CA HIS A 270 -43.54 -16.10 -6.77
C HIS A 270 -44.10 -17.09 -5.75
N GLN A 271 -45.01 -16.66 -4.88
CA GLN A 271 -45.54 -17.49 -3.80
C GLN A 271 -47.05 -17.41 -3.87
N ASP A 272 -47.72 -18.48 -3.48
CA ASP A 272 -49.18 -18.56 -3.47
C ASP A 272 -49.76 -17.79 -2.27
N LEU A 273 -49.48 -16.49 -2.22
CA LEU A 273 -49.85 -15.56 -1.17
C LEU A 273 -50.55 -14.34 -1.75
N ILE A 274 -51.55 -13.85 -1.03
CA ILE A 274 -52.19 -12.56 -1.28
C ILE A 274 -51.68 -11.60 -0.21
N LEU A 275 -51.24 -10.42 -0.60
CA LEU A 275 -50.86 -9.35 0.32
C LEU A 275 -51.96 -8.29 0.32
N SER A 276 -52.30 -7.78 1.50
CA SER A 276 -53.28 -6.70 1.64
C SER A 276 -52.88 -5.70 2.70
N VAL A 277 -53.35 -4.48 2.50
CA VAL A 277 -53.18 -3.37 3.43
C VAL A 277 -54.53 -2.71 3.70
N GLY A 278 -54.72 -2.25 4.93
CA GLY A 278 -55.95 -1.60 5.34
C GLY A 278 -55.74 -0.40 6.25
N GLU A 279 -56.80 0.40 6.35
CA GLU A 279 -56.89 1.52 7.28
C GLU A 279 -56.98 1.08 8.76
N ASP A 280 -57.10 -0.23 8.99
CA ASP A 280 -56.99 -0.85 10.32
C ASP A 280 -55.55 -0.92 10.82
N LYS A 281 -54.62 -0.31 10.07
CA LYS A 281 -53.20 -0.19 10.37
C LYS A 281 -52.48 -1.53 10.31
N THR A 282 -53.04 -2.46 9.54
CA THR A 282 -52.47 -3.80 9.35
C THR A 282 -52.06 -4.06 7.93
N ILE A 283 -50.96 -4.81 7.80
CA ILE A 283 -50.58 -5.53 6.59
C ILE A 283 -50.86 -7.01 6.88
N ARG A 284 -51.57 -7.68 5.97
CA ARG A 284 -51.92 -9.08 6.10
C ARG A 284 -51.42 -9.87 4.90
N CYS A 285 -50.90 -11.06 5.17
CA CYS A 285 -50.52 -12.04 4.16
C CYS A 285 -51.48 -13.22 4.27
N TRP A 286 -52.19 -13.53 3.19
CA TRP A 286 -53.17 -14.60 3.12
C TRP A 286 -52.63 -15.76 2.28
N ASP A 287 -52.94 -16.97 2.70
CA ASP A 287 -52.70 -18.17 1.90
C ASP A 287 -53.72 -18.23 0.76
N LEU A 288 -53.26 -18.35 -0.50
CA LEU A 288 -54.15 -18.44 -1.66
C LEU A 288 -55.07 -19.68 -1.62
N ASN A 289 -54.58 -20.78 -1.02
CA ASN A 289 -55.28 -22.06 -0.95
C ASN A 289 -56.16 -22.19 0.29
N LYS A 290 -55.72 -21.66 1.43
CA LYS A 290 -56.48 -21.76 2.70
C LYS A 290 -57.31 -20.52 3.02
N ARG A 291 -57.02 -19.38 2.38
CA ARG A 291 -57.66 -18.07 2.59
C ARG A 291 -57.59 -17.57 4.04
N THR A 292 -56.72 -18.16 4.85
CA THR A 292 -56.43 -17.74 6.21
C THR A 292 -55.22 -16.81 6.25
N SER A 293 -55.18 -15.91 7.23
CA SER A 293 -54.02 -15.04 7.42
C SER A 293 -52.83 -15.84 7.97
N VAL A 294 -51.73 -15.88 7.21
CA VAL A 294 -50.47 -16.53 7.58
C VAL A 294 -49.63 -15.62 8.48
N GLN A 295 -49.51 -14.35 8.09
CA GLN A 295 -48.76 -13.32 8.82
C GLN A 295 -49.58 -12.03 8.87
N SER A 296 -49.47 -11.31 9.98
CA SER A 296 -50.06 -9.99 10.16
C SER A 296 -49.06 -9.07 10.83
N PHE A 297 -48.87 -7.88 10.26
CA PHE A 297 -48.07 -6.81 10.84
C PHE A 297 -48.99 -5.64 11.17
N LYS A 298 -48.91 -5.10 12.38
CA LYS A 298 -49.74 -3.97 12.83
C LYS A 298 -48.86 -2.85 13.38
N ARG A 299 -49.19 -1.61 13.06
CA ARG A 299 -48.52 -0.42 13.58
C ARG A 299 -49.53 0.60 14.09
N ASP A 300 -49.53 0.90 15.39
CA ASP A 300 -50.66 1.61 16.00
C ASP A 300 -50.87 3.07 15.56
N LEU A 301 -49.86 3.73 14.99
CA LEU A 301 -49.94 5.13 14.59
C LEU A 301 -50.20 5.36 13.09
N ASP A 302 -50.10 4.33 12.26
CA ASP A 302 -49.97 4.51 10.81
C ASP A 302 -50.97 3.65 10.03
N ARG A 303 -51.80 4.28 9.19
CA ARG A 303 -52.61 3.56 8.20
C ARG A 303 -51.79 3.26 6.97
N PHE A 304 -52.06 2.11 6.34
CA PHE A 304 -51.42 1.73 5.08
C PHE A 304 -52.36 1.99 3.91
N TRP A 305 -51.84 2.61 2.85
CA TRP A 305 -52.64 3.09 1.71
C TRP A 305 -52.39 2.31 0.43
N VAL A 306 -51.12 1.96 0.18
CA VAL A 306 -50.69 1.36 -1.08
C VAL A 306 -49.69 0.26 -0.77
N ILE A 307 -49.64 -0.74 -1.64
CA ILE A 307 -48.71 -1.85 -1.55
C ILE A 307 -48.19 -2.20 -2.95
N ALA A 308 -46.91 -2.51 -3.06
CA ALA A 308 -46.28 -2.97 -4.29
C ALA A 308 -45.36 -4.15 -3.99
N ALA A 309 -45.31 -5.15 -4.87
CA ALA A 309 -44.34 -6.25 -4.79
C ALA A 309 -43.24 -6.07 -5.82
N HIS A 310 -42.03 -6.49 -5.47
CA HIS A 310 -40.91 -6.52 -6.41
C HIS A 310 -41.12 -7.66 -7.42
N PRO A 311 -40.91 -7.44 -8.74
CA PRO A 311 -41.19 -8.44 -9.77
C PRO A 311 -40.41 -9.75 -9.62
N GLU A 312 -39.12 -9.68 -9.23
CA GLU A 312 -38.21 -10.85 -9.18
C GLU A 312 -37.76 -11.29 -7.78
N ILE A 313 -37.96 -10.47 -6.74
CA ILE A 313 -37.38 -10.68 -5.40
C ILE A 313 -38.52 -10.78 -4.41
N ASN A 314 -38.39 -11.63 -3.38
CA ASN A 314 -39.34 -11.68 -2.25
C ASN A 314 -39.18 -10.43 -1.36
N LEU A 315 -39.62 -9.29 -1.90
CA LEU A 315 -39.72 -8.00 -1.25
C LEU A 315 -41.06 -7.39 -1.66
N PHE A 316 -41.69 -6.74 -0.70
CA PHE A 316 -42.84 -5.89 -0.97
C PHE A 316 -42.70 -4.62 -0.14
N ALA A 317 -43.32 -3.56 -0.61
CA ALA A 317 -43.30 -2.27 0.05
C ALA A 317 -44.73 -1.83 0.34
N ALA A 318 -44.91 -1.19 1.48
CA ALA A 318 -46.18 -0.61 1.89
C ALA A 318 -46.00 0.86 2.23
N GLY A 319 -46.86 1.70 1.67
CA GLY A 319 -46.91 3.14 1.92
C GLY A 319 -47.89 3.43 3.04
N HIS A 320 -47.48 4.26 3.98
CA HIS A 320 -48.26 4.62 5.16
C HIS A 320 -48.31 6.14 5.39
N ASP A 321 -49.07 6.56 6.41
CA ASP A 321 -49.26 7.98 6.75
C ASP A 321 -47.95 8.74 6.99
N THR A 322 -46.97 8.09 7.62
CA THR A 322 -45.64 8.67 7.89
C THR A 322 -44.51 8.20 6.96
N GLY A 323 -44.81 7.65 5.78
CA GLY A 323 -43.79 7.35 4.76
C GLY A 323 -43.90 5.94 4.16
N VAL A 324 -42.76 5.25 4.01
CA VAL A 324 -42.70 3.95 3.33
C VAL A 324 -41.91 2.91 4.13
N MET A 325 -42.35 1.66 4.04
CA MET A 325 -41.66 0.50 4.58
C MET A 325 -41.48 -0.56 3.51
N VAL A 326 -40.28 -1.14 3.43
CA VAL A 326 -39.98 -2.33 2.61
C VAL A 326 -39.82 -3.52 3.52
N PHE A 327 -40.59 -4.57 3.25
CA PHE A 327 -40.65 -5.81 4.01
C PHE A 327 -40.08 -6.97 3.21
N LYS A 328 -39.72 -8.01 3.97
CA LYS A 328 -39.35 -9.32 3.48
C LYS A 328 -40.09 -10.38 4.28
N LEU A 329 -40.78 -11.30 3.60
CA LEU A 329 -41.63 -12.32 4.24
C LEU A 329 -40.82 -13.36 5.02
N GLU A 330 -39.71 -13.83 4.44
CA GLU A 330 -38.93 -14.93 5.02
C GLU A 330 -37.41 -14.74 4.87
N ARG A 331 -36.65 -15.58 5.57
CA ARG A 331 -35.19 -15.65 5.41
C ARG A 331 -34.84 -16.59 4.26
N GLU A 332 -34.19 -16.04 3.23
CA GLU A 332 -33.78 -16.80 2.03
C GLU A 332 -32.44 -17.56 2.18
N ARG A 333 -31.80 -17.54 3.36
CA ARG A 333 -30.52 -18.26 3.53
C ARG A 333 -30.81 -19.77 3.59
N PRO A 334 -30.27 -20.59 2.68
CA PRO A 334 -30.45 -22.03 2.73
C PRO A 334 -29.74 -22.63 3.95
N ALA A 335 -30.36 -23.63 4.57
CA ALA A 335 -29.70 -24.46 5.56
C ALA A 335 -28.77 -25.46 4.85
N SER A 336 -27.49 -25.47 5.24
CA SER A 336 -26.47 -26.29 4.62
C SER A 336 -25.43 -26.77 5.62
N ALA A 337 -24.87 -27.97 5.41
CA ALA A 337 -23.69 -28.47 6.09
C ALA A 337 -22.73 -29.10 5.08
N ILE A 338 -21.45 -28.98 5.38
CA ILE A 338 -20.37 -29.53 4.57
C ILE A 338 -19.73 -30.66 5.34
N HIS A 339 -19.41 -31.75 4.65
CA HIS A 339 -18.52 -32.76 5.15
C HIS A 339 -17.56 -33.19 4.05
N GLN A 340 -16.26 -32.98 4.29
CA GLN A 340 -15.20 -33.26 3.32
C GLN A 340 -15.48 -32.62 1.94
N ASN A 341 -15.88 -33.43 0.95
CA ASN A 341 -16.18 -32.98 -0.42
C ASN A 341 -17.68 -33.01 -0.79
N GLN A 342 -18.56 -33.27 0.18
CA GLN A 342 -20.00 -33.26 -0.04
C GLN A 342 -20.66 -32.11 0.70
N LEU A 343 -21.51 -31.38 -0.01
CA LEU A 343 -22.41 -30.37 0.53
C LEU A 343 -23.81 -30.96 0.63
N PHE A 344 -24.40 -30.93 1.83
CA PHE A 344 -25.80 -31.22 2.04
C PHE A 344 -26.55 -29.91 2.24
N TYR A 345 -27.64 -29.70 1.50
CA TYR A 345 -28.43 -28.48 1.60
C TYR A 345 -29.92 -28.74 1.40
N ILE A 346 -30.74 -27.84 1.95
CA ILE A 346 -32.21 -27.89 1.84
C ILE A 346 -32.67 -26.85 0.83
N THR A 347 -33.45 -27.30 -0.15
CA THR A 347 -34.12 -26.44 -1.15
C THR A 347 -35.35 -25.74 -0.55
N LYS A 348 -35.85 -24.67 -1.21
CA LYS A 348 -37.06 -23.96 -0.77
C LYS A 348 -38.29 -24.87 -0.65
N GLU A 349 -38.40 -25.87 -1.50
CA GLU A 349 -39.47 -26.90 -1.46
C GLU A 349 -39.29 -27.92 -0.33
N LYS A 350 -38.31 -27.70 0.56
CA LYS A 350 -37.92 -28.57 1.67
C LYS A 350 -37.41 -29.95 1.22
N HIS A 351 -36.78 -30.05 0.06
CA HIS A 351 -36.06 -31.26 -0.35
C HIS A 351 -34.59 -31.19 0.06
N VAL A 352 -34.07 -32.29 0.60
CA VAL A 352 -32.65 -32.46 0.91
C VAL A 352 -31.92 -32.95 -0.34
N LYS A 353 -30.84 -32.27 -0.70
CA LYS A 353 -29.95 -32.63 -1.82
C LYS A 353 -28.49 -32.66 -1.38
N SER A 354 -27.67 -33.43 -2.08
CA SER A 354 -26.22 -33.34 -1.95
C SER A 354 -25.55 -32.86 -3.24
N TYR A 355 -24.42 -32.20 -3.08
CA TYR A 355 -23.56 -31.73 -4.17
C TYR A 355 -22.13 -32.16 -3.92
N ASP A 356 -21.53 -32.85 -4.89
CA ASP A 356 -20.12 -33.27 -4.83
C ASP A 356 -19.23 -32.25 -5.53
N PHE A 357 -18.31 -31.64 -4.78
CA PHE A 357 -17.40 -30.61 -5.31
C PHE A 357 -16.37 -31.15 -6.32
N THR A 358 -16.11 -32.46 -6.35
CA THR A 358 -15.10 -33.05 -7.23
C THR A 358 -15.67 -33.29 -8.63
N LYS A 359 -16.92 -33.77 -8.67
CA LYS A 359 -17.63 -34.11 -9.91
C LYS A 359 -18.48 -32.97 -10.45
N ASN A 360 -18.76 -31.95 -9.64
CA ASN A 360 -19.73 -30.88 -9.94
C ASN A 360 -21.12 -31.41 -10.33
N ILE A 361 -21.55 -32.51 -9.70
CA ILE A 361 -22.84 -33.14 -9.95
C ILE A 361 -23.75 -32.95 -8.73
N GLU A 362 -24.98 -32.51 -8.99
CA GLU A 362 -26.06 -32.43 -8.02
C GLU A 362 -26.83 -33.75 -8.01
N THR A 363 -27.10 -34.32 -6.83
CA THR A 363 -27.94 -35.50 -6.73
C THR A 363 -29.41 -35.14 -6.90
N PRO A 364 -30.26 -36.06 -7.43
CA PRO A 364 -31.71 -35.92 -7.30
C PRO A 364 -32.12 -35.77 -5.83
N PRO A 365 -33.32 -35.22 -5.55
CA PRO A 365 -33.80 -35.03 -4.18
C PRO A 365 -33.76 -36.36 -3.42
N MET A 366 -33.02 -36.40 -2.32
CA MET A 366 -32.85 -37.61 -1.50
C MET A 366 -34.06 -37.83 -0.60
N LEU A 367 -34.64 -36.73 -0.08
CA LEU A 367 -35.68 -36.78 0.93
C LEU A 367 -36.56 -35.54 0.90
N SER A 368 -37.86 -35.69 1.20
CA SER A 368 -38.82 -34.58 1.29
C SER A 368 -39.21 -34.27 2.73
N LEU A 369 -39.01 -33.01 3.15
CA LEU A 369 -39.33 -32.50 4.49
C LEU A 369 -40.57 -31.59 4.49
N ARG A 370 -41.52 -31.78 3.57
CA ARG A 370 -42.74 -30.94 3.48
C ARG A 370 -43.58 -30.96 4.76
N LYS A 371 -43.55 -32.06 5.52
CA LYS A 371 -44.24 -32.25 6.82
C LYS A 371 -43.52 -31.58 8.02
N LEU A 372 -42.35 -30.96 7.81
CA LEU A 372 -41.61 -30.24 8.85
C LEU A 372 -42.15 -28.81 9.00
N GLY A 373 -42.77 -28.52 10.15
CA GLY A 373 -43.27 -27.18 10.50
C GLY A 373 -44.33 -26.63 9.54
N SER A 374 -44.51 -25.30 9.55
CA SER A 374 -45.38 -24.61 8.59
C SER A 374 -44.78 -24.66 7.18
N PRO A 375 -45.57 -24.91 6.10
CA PRO A 375 -45.07 -24.93 4.72
C PRO A 375 -44.27 -23.69 4.32
N TRP A 376 -44.64 -22.54 4.89
CA TRP A 376 -44.11 -21.22 4.56
C TRP A 376 -42.84 -20.81 5.31
N VAL A 377 -42.39 -21.62 6.27
CA VAL A 377 -41.18 -21.31 7.06
C VAL A 377 -40.07 -22.28 6.66
N PRO A 378 -38.96 -21.77 6.10
CA PRO A 378 -37.82 -22.61 5.76
C PRO A 378 -37.05 -23.04 7.01
N PRO A 379 -36.42 -24.21 7.02
CA PRO A 379 -35.55 -24.65 8.11
C PRO A 379 -34.39 -23.69 8.36
N ARG A 380 -34.00 -23.51 9.64
CA ARG A 380 -32.98 -22.53 10.06
C ARG A 380 -31.57 -23.09 9.96
N THR A 381 -31.32 -24.28 10.49
CA THR A 381 -30.00 -24.92 10.49
C THR A 381 -30.09 -26.39 10.08
N LEU A 382 -29.00 -26.89 9.50
CA LEU A 382 -28.80 -28.29 9.18
C LEU A 382 -27.41 -28.68 9.71
N SER A 383 -27.34 -29.74 10.52
CA SER A 383 -26.09 -30.33 11.01
C SER A 383 -26.01 -31.77 10.51
N TYR A 384 -24.86 -32.19 10.00
CA TYR A 384 -24.66 -33.54 9.45
C TYR A 384 -23.71 -34.35 10.33
N ASN A 385 -24.04 -35.62 10.56
CA ASN A 385 -23.20 -36.59 11.26
C ASN A 385 -22.73 -37.68 10.28
N PRO A 386 -21.41 -37.81 10.05
CA PRO A 386 -20.88 -38.78 9.08
C PRO A 386 -21.00 -40.24 9.52
N ALA A 387 -21.03 -40.53 10.84
CA ALA A 387 -20.94 -41.90 11.33
C ALA A 387 -22.18 -42.75 11.01
N GLU A 388 -23.37 -42.15 11.16
CA GLU A 388 -24.67 -42.80 10.91
C GLU A 388 -25.40 -42.18 9.70
N ARG A 389 -24.69 -41.33 8.93
CA ARG A 389 -25.23 -40.50 7.83
C ARG A 389 -26.56 -39.84 8.21
N ALA A 390 -26.61 -39.22 9.39
CA ALA A 390 -27.81 -38.59 9.90
C ALA A 390 -27.74 -37.06 9.77
N ILE A 391 -28.88 -36.43 9.49
CA ILE A 391 -29.04 -34.98 9.51
C ILE A 391 -29.93 -34.57 10.68
N LEU A 392 -29.60 -33.42 11.25
CA LEU A 392 -30.37 -32.76 12.29
C LEU A 392 -30.83 -31.42 11.73
N VAL A 393 -32.14 -31.26 11.58
CA VAL A 393 -32.76 -30.08 10.97
C VAL A 393 -33.57 -29.35 12.01
N THR A 394 -33.39 -28.03 12.10
CA THR A 394 -34.16 -27.18 13.02
C THR A 394 -35.10 -26.26 12.26
N SER A 395 -36.33 -26.12 12.74
CA SER A 395 -37.33 -25.16 12.26
C SER A 395 -37.69 -24.20 13.40
N PRO A 396 -37.78 -22.88 13.16
CA PRO A 396 -38.11 -21.90 14.19
C PRO A 396 -39.61 -21.81 14.53
N THR A 397 -40.45 -22.67 13.95
CA THR A 397 -41.90 -22.73 14.21
C THR A 397 -42.20 -23.27 15.62
N ASP A 398 -43.22 -22.72 16.31
CA ASP A 398 -43.70 -23.16 17.64
C ASP A 398 -42.57 -23.36 18.69
N SER A 399 -41.88 -22.28 19.07
CA SER A 399 -40.76 -22.29 20.04
C SER A 399 -39.51 -23.11 19.64
N GLY A 400 -39.49 -23.64 18.41
CA GLY A 400 -38.38 -24.40 17.83
C GLY A 400 -38.64 -25.91 17.83
N ILE A 401 -38.62 -26.51 16.65
CA ILE A 401 -38.74 -27.97 16.45
C ILE A 401 -37.46 -28.47 15.80
N TYR A 402 -36.92 -29.58 16.29
CA TYR A 402 -35.83 -30.29 15.61
C TYR A 402 -36.26 -31.69 15.19
N GLU A 403 -35.69 -32.14 14.08
CA GLU A 403 -35.88 -33.49 13.52
C GLU A 403 -34.51 -34.14 13.28
N LEU A 404 -34.35 -35.36 13.79
CA LEU A 404 -33.24 -36.25 13.47
C LEU A 404 -33.69 -37.23 12.40
N ILE A 405 -32.95 -37.29 11.28
CA ILE A 405 -33.32 -38.05 10.08
C ILE A 405 -32.09 -38.77 9.55
N HIS A 406 -32.21 -40.07 9.28
CA HIS A 406 -31.16 -40.84 8.61
C HIS A 406 -31.26 -40.68 7.08
N LEU A 407 -30.12 -40.43 6.41
CA LEU A 407 -30.08 -40.29 4.96
C LEU A 407 -29.95 -41.66 4.27
N PRO A 408 -30.70 -41.91 3.18
CA PRO A 408 -30.56 -43.13 2.38
C PRO A 408 -29.19 -43.19 1.66
N ARG A 409 -28.73 -44.41 1.36
CA ARG A 409 -27.45 -44.61 0.66
C ARG A 409 -27.53 -44.22 -0.82
N ASP A 410 -28.66 -44.48 -1.46
CA ASP A 410 -28.94 -44.17 -2.87
C ASP A 410 -30.08 -43.16 -3.00
N ALA A 411 -29.93 -42.17 -3.89
CA ALA A 411 -30.91 -41.11 -4.13
C ALA A 411 -31.92 -41.55 -5.21
N THR A 412 -32.99 -42.25 -4.82
CA THR A 412 -34.00 -42.80 -5.75
C THR A 412 -35.26 -41.93 -5.90
N GLY A 413 -35.16 -40.63 -5.66
CA GLY A 413 -36.26 -39.67 -5.75
C GLY A 413 -36.75 -39.19 -4.37
N ALA A 414 -37.73 -38.29 -4.36
CA ALA A 414 -38.23 -37.61 -3.15
C ALA A 414 -39.05 -38.53 -2.22
N VAL A 415 -38.38 -39.52 -1.63
CA VAL A 415 -38.96 -40.47 -0.66
C VAL A 415 -39.23 -39.76 0.66
N GLU A 416 -40.37 -40.08 1.30
CA GLU A 416 -40.67 -39.60 2.65
C GLU A 416 -39.82 -40.36 3.70
N PRO A 417 -39.31 -39.69 4.74
CA PRO A 417 -38.46 -40.33 5.75
C PRO A 417 -39.22 -41.37 6.59
N THR A 418 -38.62 -42.55 6.78
CA THR A 418 -39.21 -43.67 7.51
C THR A 418 -38.94 -43.67 9.03
N ASP A 419 -37.83 -43.09 9.49
CA ASP A 419 -37.45 -43.02 10.92
C ASP A 419 -37.11 -41.58 11.34
N VAL A 420 -38.14 -40.72 11.47
CA VAL A 420 -37.98 -39.33 11.93
C VAL A 420 -38.20 -39.25 13.43
N LYS A 421 -37.17 -38.84 14.17
CA LYS A 421 -37.29 -38.56 15.61
C LYS A 421 -37.45 -37.06 15.81
N ARG A 422 -38.61 -36.65 16.31
CA ARG A 422 -38.99 -35.24 16.53
C ARG A 422 -38.79 -34.85 18.00
N GLY A 423 -38.42 -33.60 18.24
CA GLY A 423 -38.41 -33.01 19.57
C GLY A 423 -38.51 -31.49 19.56
N GLN A 424 -38.73 -30.89 20.73
CA GLN A 424 -38.76 -29.44 20.91
C GLN A 424 -37.35 -28.91 21.22
N GLY A 425 -36.94 -27.88 20.51
CA GLY A 425 -35.62 -27.27 20.62
C GLY A 425 -35.41 -26.15 19.60
N SER A 426 -34.93 -25.00 20.09
CA SER A 426 -34.64 -23.81 19.30
C SER A 426 -33.39 -23.94 18.41
N SER A 427 -32.38 -24.66 18.89
CA SER A 427 -31.17 -25.02 18.13
C SER A 427 -30.72 -26.42 18.52
N ALA A 428 -30.15 -27.15 17.56
CA ALA A 428 -29.69 -28.50 17.77
C ALA A 428 -28.43 -28.75 16.92
N VAL A 429 -27.39 -29.32 17.52
CA VAL A 429 -26.07 -29.50 16.89
C VAL A 429 -25.43 -30.83 17.32
N PHE A 430 -24.78 -31.54 16.40
CA PHE A 430 -24.00 -32.73 16.74
C PHE A 430 -22.70 -32.34 17.47
N VAL A 431 -22.42 -33.01 18.59
CA VAL A 431 -21.24 -32.74 19.43
C VAL A 431 -20.21 -33.87 19.33
N ALA A 432 -20.70 -35.11 19.22
CA ALA A 432 -19.87 -36.30 19.12
C ALA A 432 -20.54 -37.34 18.21
N ARG A 433 -19.83 -38.42 17.91
CA ARG A 433 -20.29 -39.51 17.03
C ARG A 433 -21.72 -39.98 17.29
N ASN A 434 -22.07 -40.17 18.57
CA ASN A 434 -23.38 -40.67 19.00
C ASN A 434 -24.13 -39.66 19.89
N ARG A 435 -23.74 -38.38 19.93
CA ARG A 435 -24.36 -37.40 20.82
C ARG A 435 -24.62 -36.07 20.12
N PHE A 436 -25.80 -35.50 20.34
CA PHE A 436 -26.16 -34.17 19.90
C PHE A 436 -26.70 -33.34 21.07
N ALA A 437 -26.49 -32.03 21.01
CA ALA A 437 -27.02 -31.09 22.00
C ALA A 437 -28.25 -30.38 21.42
N VAL A 438 -29.27 -30.20 22.24
CA VAL A 438 -30.50 -29.48 21.93
C VAL A 438 -30.64 -28.34 22.92
N PHE A 439 -30.78 -27.12 22.42
CA PHE A 439 -31.02 -25.94 23.23
C PHE A 439 -32.48 -25.51 23.16
N SER A 440 -33.11 -25.31 24.32
CA SER A 440 -34.44 -24.72 24.43
C SER A 440 -34.35 -23.31 25.00
N GLN A 441 -34.62 -22.30 24.16
CA GLN A 441 -34.53 -20.89 24.53
C GLN A 441 -35.52 -20.49 25.64
N GLY A 442 -36.74 -21.03 25.61
CA GLY A 442 -37.78 -20.71 26.60
C GLY A 442 -37.44 -21.21 28.01
N ASN A 443 -36.77 -22.37 28.10
CA ASN A 443 -36.39 -22.98 29.37
C ASN A 443 -34.95 -22.69 29.78
N GLN A 444 -34.17 -22.01 28.92
CA GLN A 444 -32.73 -21.80 29.07
C GLN A 444 -32.03 -23.08 29.53
N GLN A 445 -32.23 -24.18 28.79
CA GLN A 445 -31.69 -25.50 29.11
C GLN A 445 -31.11 -26.16 27.86
N VAL A 446 -29.98 -26.85 28.04
CA VAL A 446 -29.27 -27.61 26.99
C VAL A 446 -29.32 -29.08 27.34
N ASP A 447 -30.04 -29.87 26.53
CA ASP A 447 -30.15 -31.31 26.69
C ASP A 447 -29.23 -32.02 25.71
N ILE A 448 -28.35 -32.89 26.23
CA ILE A 448 -27.50 -33.76 25.43
C ILE A 448 -28.23 -35.08 25.23
N LYS A 449 -28.51 -35.41 23.97
CA LYS A 449 -29.27 -36.58 23.57
C LYS A 449 -28.42 -37.55 22.78
N ASP A 450 -28.77 -38.83 22.89
CA ASP A 450 -28.26 -39.89 22.04
C ASP A 450 -29.08 -39.98 20.74
N LEU A 451 -28.62 -40.73 19.74
CA LEU A 451 -29.28 -40.91 18.43
C LEU A 451 -30.67 -41.58 18.52
N SER A 452 -30.99 -42.19 19.66
CA SER A 452 -32.33 -42.67 20.02
C SER A 452 -33.28 -41.56 20.50
N ASN A 453 -32.82 -40.30 20.55
CA ASN A 453 -33.52 -39.13 21.10
C ASN A 453 -33.75 -39.19 22.63
N SER A 454 -33.04 -40.08 23.33
CA SER A 454 -33.05 -40.16 24.80
C SER A 454 -32.08 -39.12 25.40
N THR A 455 -32.51 -38.41 26.45
CA THR A 455 -31.70 -37.40 27.14
C THR A 455 -30.70 -38.08 28.08
N THR A 456 -29.41 -37.86 27.82
CA THR A 456 -28.31 -38.40 28.65
C THR A 456 -27.91 -37.45 29.76
N LYS A 457 -27.84 -36.14 29.47
CA LYS A 457 -27.41 -35.09 30.41
C LYS A 457 -28.15 -33.79 30.11
N SER A 458 -28.41 -32.98 31.13
CA SER A 458 -28.92 -31.61 31.00
C SER A 458 -27.95 -30.62 31.62
N ILE A 459 -27.78 -29.47 30.97
CA ILE A 459 -26.85 -28.38 31.33
C ILE A 459 -27.64 -27.07 31.35
N LYS A 460 -27.39 -26.23 32.36
CA LYS A 460 -27.87 -24.85 32.38
C LYS A 460 -26.81 -23.93 31.75
N PRO A 461 -27.11 -23.25 30.63
CA PRO A 461 -26.22 -22.29 30.02
C PRO A 461 -26.22 -20.95 30.79
N PRO A 462 -25.25 -20.06 30.51
CA PRO A 462 -25.25 -18.69 31.02
C PRO A 462 -26.56 -17.95 30.67
N ALA A 463 -26.97 -17.04 31.57
CA ALA A 463 -28.23 -16.31 31.43
C ALA A 463 -28.27 -15.50 30.13
N GLY A 464 -29.37 -15.60 29.38
CA GLY A 464 -29.56 -14.86 28.13
C GLY A 464 -28.93 -15.52 26.89
N THR A 465 -28.61 -16.82 26.95
CA THR A 465 -28.11 -17.56 25.77
C THR A 465 -29.15 -17.54 24.64
N THR A 466 -28.68 -17.24 23.43
CA THR A 466 -29.52 -17.09 22.22
C THR A 466 -29.46 -18.30 21.30
N ASP A 467 -28.27 -18.83 21.02
CA ASP A 467 -28.04 -19.98 20.15
C ASP A 467 -26.83 -20.79 20.65
N ILE A 468 -26.74 -22.05 20.20
CA ILE A 468 -25.61 -22.97 20.43
C ILE A 468 -24.90 -23.32 19.13
N TYR A 469 -23.56 -23.45 19.20
CA TYR A 469 -22.71 -23.86 18.08
C TYR A 469 -21.71 -24.95 18.49
N PHE A 470 -21.20 -25.68 17.50
CA PHE A 470 -20.14 -26.66 17.69
C PHE A 470 -18.84 -25.97 18.10
N GLY A 471 -18.25 -26.37 19.23
CA GLY A 471 -17.02 -25.82 19.80
C GLY A 471 -15.81 -26.75 19.69
N GLY A 472 -15.92 -27.85 18.94
CA GLY A 472 -14.98 -28.97 18.96
C GLY A 472 -15.59 -30.24 19.56
N THR A 473 -14.95 -31.39 19.38
CA THR A 473 -15.44 -32.66 19.91
C THR A 473 -15.54 -32.61 21.44
N GLY A 474 -16.77 -32.62 21.96
CA GLY A 474 -17.05 -32.53 23.40
C GLY A 474 -17.16 -31.09 23.96
N CYS A 475 -16.96 -30.06 23.13
CA CYS A 475 -17.09 -28.66 23.52
C CYS A 475 -18.26 -27.98 22.80
N LEU A 476 -18.92 -27.04 23.47
CA LEU A 476 -19.99 -26.21 22.92
C LEU A 476 -19.65 -24.73 23.03
N LEU A 477 -20.10 -23.97 22.04
CA LEU A 477 -20.09 -22.51 22.09
C LEU A 477 -21.49 -22.03 22.45
N PHE A 478 -21.60 -21.29 23.55
CA PHE A 478 -22.80 -20.53 23.92
C PHE A 478 -22.67 -19.11 23.43
N ILE A 479 -23.69 -18.63 22.73
CA ILE A 479 -23.73 -17.25 22.23
C ILE A 479 -24.77 -16.48 23.04
N THR A 480 -24.31 -15.50 23.80
CA THR A 480 -25.16 -14.46 24.39
C THR A 480 -25.16 -13.23 23.47
N PRO A 481 -26.04 -12.23 23.69
CA PRO A 481 -26.04 -11.01 22.88
C PRO A 481 -24.73 -10.22 22.96
N THR A 482 -23.95 -10.41 24.03
CA THR A 482 -22.76 -9.62 24.37
C THR A 482 -21.48 -10.45 24.44
N THR A 483 -21.56 -11.75 24.70
CA THR A 483 -20.40 -12.62 24.95
C THR A 483 -20.56 -13.98 24.27
N VAL A 484 -19.42 -14.61 23.95
CA VAL A 484 -19.32 -15.98 23.46
C VAL A 484 -18.53 -16.79 24.49
N VAL A 485 -19.11 -17.90 24.92
CA VAL A 485 -18.57 -18.76 25.98
C VAL A 485 -18.25 -20.14 25.44
N LEU A 486 -17.02 -20.61 25.65
CA LEU A 486 -16.59 -21.98 25.36
C LEU A 486 -16.83 -22.86 26.60
N PHE A 487 -17.61 -23.92 26.42
CA PHE A 487 -18.03 -24.80 27.50
C PHE A 487 -17.67 -26.26 27.21
N ASP A 488 -17.01 -26.92 28.16
CA ASP A 488 -16.74 -28.35 28.10
C ASP A 488 -17.90 -29.15 28.70
N ILE A 489 -18.47 -30.05 27.90
CA ILE A 489 -19.57 -30.92 28.30
C ILE A 489 -19.13 -31.97 29.33
N GLN A 490 -17.88 -32.44 29.27
CA GLN A 490 -17.41 -33.50 30.15
C GLN A 490 -17.18 -32.98 31.56
N GLN A 491 -16.44 -31.88 31.68
CA GLN A 491 -16.09 -31.24 32.94
C GLN A 491 -17.22 -30.33 33.50
N LYS A 492 -18.23 -29.99 32.68
CA LYS A 492 -19.31 -29.04 33.01
C LYS A 492 -18.77 -27.68 33.46
N LYS A 493 -17.66 -27.24 32.88
CA LYS A 493 -16.98 -26.00 33.22
C LYS A 493 -16.88 -25.10 31.99
N GLN A 494 -17.02 -23.80 32.22
CA GLN A 494 -16.66 -22.77 31.27
C GLN A 494 -15.12 -22.69 31.16
N LEU A 495 -14.60 -22.86 29.95
CA LEU A 495 -13.16 -22.82 29.68
C LEU A 495 -12.70 -21.39 29.39
N ALA A 496 -13.43 -20.68 28.53
CA ALA A 496 -13.07 -19.35 28.08
C ALA A 496 -14.34 -18.52 27.77
N GLU A 497 -14.19 -17.20 27.86
CA GLU A 497 -15.23 -16.22 27.51
C GLU A 497 -14.61 -15.08 26.72
N LEU A 498 -15.30 -14.66 25.67
CA LEU A 498 -14.90 -13.53 24.84
C LEU A 498 -16.07 -12.58 24.66
N ALA A 499 -15.83 -11.28 24.87
CA ALA A 499 -16.83 -10.24 24.68
C ALA A 499 -16.98 -9.89 23.18
N VAL A 500 -17.93 -10.55 22.49
CA VAL A 500 -18.31 -10.22 21.12
C VAL A 500 -19.82 -10.09 21.00
N SER A 501 -20.28 -8.93 20.54
CA SER A 501 -21.69 -8.65 20.45
C SER A 501 -22.33 -9.20 19.16
N GLY A 502 -23.53 -9.77 19.33
CA GLY A 502 -24.43 -10.09 18.23
C GLY A 502 -23.91 -11.11 17.21
N VAL A 503 -23.11 -12.09 17.66
CA VAL A 503 -22.63 -13.19 16.82
C VAL A 503 -23.81 -14.00 16.31
N LYS A 504 -23.84 -14.26 15.01
CA LYS A 504 -24.93 -15.00 14.35
C LYS A 504 -24.50 -16.32 13.78
N TYR A 505 -23.24 -16.43 13.35
CA TYR A 505 -22.71 -17.63 12.72
C TYR A 505 -21.26 -17.83 13.14
N VAL A 506 -20.87 -19.10 13.26
CA VAL A 506 -19.49 -19.51 13.55
C VAL A 506 -19.00 -20.40 12.40
N VAL A 507 -17.81 -20.13 11.89
CA VAL A 507 -17.19 -20.90 10.81
C VAL A 507 -15.79 -21.33 11.22
N TRP A 508 -15.58 -22.63 11.35
CA TRP A 508 -14.29 -23.23 11.67
C TRP A 508 -13.40 -23.35 10.44
N SER A 509 -12.09 -23.15 10.64
CA SER A 509 -11.04 -23.50 9.67
C SER A 509 -11.02 -25.01 9.42
N ASN A 510 -10.49 -25.42 8.26
CA ASN A 510 -10.41 -26.85 7.89
C ASN A 510 -9.59 -27.67 8.90
N ASP A 511 -8.58 -27.06 9.51
CA ASP A 511 -7.70 -27.68 10.51
C ASP A 511 -8.25 -27.58 11.94
N GLY A 512 -9.32 -26.80 12.16
CA GLY A 512 -9.94 -26.61 13.47
C GLY A 512 -9.12 -25.78 14.47
N LEU A 513 -8.07 -25.09 14.02
CA LEU A 513 -7.22 -24.22 14.84
C LEU A 513 -7.84 -22.84 15.07
N TYR A 514 -8.45 -22.28 14.02
CA TYR A 514 -9.11 -20.98 14.04
C TYR A 514 -10.61 -21.08 13.80
N ALA A 515 -11.38 -20.17 14.39
CA ALA A 515 -12.80 -19.97 14.13
C ALA A 515 -13.09 -18.50 13.81
N ALA A 516 -13.98 -18.27 12.85
CA ALA A 516 -14.50 -16.94 12.54
C ALA A 516 -15.89 -16.76 13.15
N LEU A 517 -16.02 -15.79 14.05
CA LEU A 517 -17.28 -15.32 14.64
C LEU A 517 -17.86 -14.20 13.77
N LEU A 518 -19.00 -14.46 13.13
CA LEU A 518 -19.65 -13.52 12.23
C LEU A 518 -20.82 -12.84 12.92
N SER A 519 -20.68 -11.55 13.16
CA SER A 519 -21.77 -10.66 13.57
C SER A 519 -22.45 -10.04 12.36
N LYS A 520 -23.37 -9.09 12.56
CA LYS A 520 -24.06 -8.40 11.45
C LYS A 520 -23.07 -7.63 10.56
N HIS A 521 -22.10 -6.98 11.19
CA HIS A 521 -21.13 -6.08 10.59
C HIS A 521 -19.68 -6.41 10.97
N ASN A 522 -19.46 -7.29 11.96
CA ASN A 522 -18.11 -7.60 12.42
C ASN A 522 -17.74 -9.03 12.06
N VAL A 523 -16.47 -9.23 11.73
CA VAL A 523 -15.82 -10.53 11.64
C VAL A 523 -14.73 -10.56 12.71
N THR A 524 -14.83 -11.47 13.68
CA THR A 524 -13.78 -11.67 14.68
C THR A 524 -13.19 -13.06 14.50
N ILE A 525 -11.87 -13.13 14.28
CA ILE A 525 -11.14 -14.40 14.17
C ILE A 525 -10.59 -14.74 15.55
N VAL A 526 -10.87 -15.95 16.00
CA VAL A 526 -10.47 -16.47 17.30
C VAL A 526 -9.73 -17.79 17.13
N THR A 527 -8.85 -18.11 18.07
CA THR A 527 -8.25 -19.44 18.19
C THR A 527 -9.26 -20.44 18.77
N LYS A 528 -8.90 -21.72 18.77
CA LYS A 528 -9.66 -22.78 19.45
C LYS A 528 -9.89 -22.52 20.94
N SER A 529 -9.00 -21.79 21.62
CA SER A 529 -9.13 -21.39 23.03
C SER A 529 -9.99 -20.13 23.25
N LEU A 530 -10.58 -19.55 22.19
CA LEU A 530 -11.28 -18.25 22.18
C LEU A 530 -10.39 -17.02 22.42
N GLU A 531 -9.08 -17.11 22.18
CA GLU A 531 -8.24 -15.90 22.13
C GLU A 531 -8.50 -15.13 20.84
N GLN A 532 -8.68 -13.81 20.95
CA GLN A 532 -8.93 -12.94 19.81
C GLN A 532 -7.64 -12.68 19.04
N VAL A 533 -7.61 -13.07 17.76
CA VAL A 533 -6.47 -12.82 16.86
C VAL A 533 -6.67 -11.51 16.10
N SER A 534 -7.85 -11.34 15.47
CA SER A 534 -8.16 -10.14 14.71
C SER A 534 -9.66 -9.83 14.75
N SER A 535 -10.00 -8.56 14.60
CA SER A 535 -11.38 -8.10 14.46
C SER A 535 -11.49 -7.08 13.33
N LEU A 536 -12.56 -7.21 12.55
CA LEU A 536 -12.81 -6.40 11.36
C LEU A 536 -14.24 -5.89 11.39
N HIS A 537 -14.40 -4.59 11.20
CA HIS A 537 -15.71 -3.93 11.08
C HIS A 537 -16.03 -3.61 9.61
N GLU A 538 -17.26 -3.95 9.19
CA GLU A 538 -17.76 -3.73 7.84
C GLU A 538 -19.06 -2.94 7.82
N THR A 539 -19.09 -1.91 6.96
CA THR A 539 -20.29 -1.09 6.74
C THR A 539 -21.41 -1.92 6.12
N ILE A 540 -21.07 -2.82 5.20
CA ILE A 540 -22.02 -3.68 4.51
C ILE A 540 -22.23 -4.99 5.29
N ARG A 541 -23.49 -5.39 5.44
CA ARG A 541 -23.87 -6.60 6.18
C ARG A 541 -23.24 -7.88 5.59
N ILE A 542 -22.55 -8.62 6.46
CA ILE A 542 -21.93 -9.92 6.16
C ILE A 542 -23.00 -11.02 6.04
N LYS A 543 -22.79 -11.97 5.12
CA LYS A 543 -23.73 -13.07 4.83
C LYS A 543 -23.20 -14.43 5.20
N SER A 544 -21.96 -14.72 4.83
CA SER A 544 -21.32 -16.01 5.05
C SER A 544 -19.81 -15.89 4.86
N ALA A 545 -19.06 -16.84 5.42
CA ALA A 545 -17.63 -16.94 5.26
C ALA A 545 -17.21 -18.40 5.08
N ALA A 546 -16.05 -18.61 4.45
CA ALA A 546 -15.41 -19.89 4.26
C ALA A 546 -13.89 -19.69 4.29
N TRP A 547 -13.16 -20.68 4.81
CA TRP A 547 -11.70 -20.66 4.84
C TRP A 547 -11.13 -21.27 3.55
N ASP A 548 -10.04 -20.66 3.06
CA ASP A 548 -9.18 -21.25 2.03
C ASP A 548 -8.18 -22.23 2.67
N ASP A 549 -7.64 -23.14 1.87
CA ASP A 549 -6.67 -24.16 2.30
C ASP A 549 -5.36 -23.52 2.83
N ALA A 550 -5.06 -22.27 2.42
CA ALA A 550 -3.90 -21.50 2.90
C ALA A 550 -4.13 -20.79 4.26
N GLY A 551 -5.30 -20.96 4.89
CA GLY A 551 -5.64 -20.32 6.16
C GLY A 551 -6.15 -18.88 6.04
N VAL A 552 -6.63 -18.49 4.86
CA VAL A 552 -7.23 -17.16 4.60
C VAL A 552 -8.75 -17.24 4.71
N LEU A 553 -9.37 -16.27 5.38
CA LEU A 553 -10.83 -16.22 5.52
C LEU A 553 -11.44 -15.41 4.37
N LEU A 554 -12.25 -16.05 3.54
CA LEU A 554 -13.07 -15.38 2.54
C LEU A 554 -14.47 -15.19 3.09
N TYR A 555 -15.01 -13.98 2.99
CA TYR A 555 -16.38 -13.70 3.39
C TYR A 555 -17.14 -12.91 2.32
N SER A 556 -18.44 -13.18 2.26
CA SER A 556 -19.36 -12.50 1.37
C SER A 556 -20.15 -11.45 2.13
N THR A 557 -20.20 -10.27 1.54
CA THR A 557 -21.12 -9.20 1.91
C THR A 557 -22.34 -9.25 1.00
N LEU A 558 -23.16 -8.20 1.03
CA LEU A 558 -24.28 -8.07 0.11
C LEU A 558 -23.87 -7.90 -1.37
N ASN A 559 -22.69 -7.33 -1.62
CA ASN A 559 -22.25 -6.90 -2.95
C ASN A 559 -20.85 -7.39 -3.32
N HIS A 560 -20.04 -7.87 -2.37
CA HIS A 560 -18.65 -8.22 -2.63
C HIS A 560 -18.25 -9.50 -1.92
N VAL A 561 -17.32 -10.24 -2.53
CA VAL A 561 -16.48 -11.24 -1.87
C VAL A 561 -15.20 -10.53 -1.45
N LYS A 562 -14.92 -10.59 -0.16
CA LYS A 562 -13.75 -10.00 0.47
C LYS A 562 -12.92 -11.10 1.15
N TYR A 563 -11.67 -10.80 1.44
CA TYR A 563 -10.83 -11.65 2.28
C TYR A 563 -10.36 -10.91 3.52
N SER A 564 -10.01 -11.67 4.55
CA SER A 564 -9.33 -11.22 5.76
C SER A 564 -8.17 -12.15 6.05
N LEU A 565 -7.01 -11.57 6.29
CA LEU A 565 -5.84 -12.27 6.81
C LEU A 565 -5.87 -12.27 8.35
N LEU A 566 -5.01 -13.09 8.95
CA LEU A 566 -4.89 -13.21 10.40
C LEU A 566 -4.29 -11.95 11.04
N ASN A 567 -3.48 -11.19 10.31
CA ASN A 567 -2.90 -9.92 10.76
C ASN A 567 -3.87 -8.72 10.70
N GLY A 568 -5.12 -8.93 10.28
CA GLY A 568 -6.12 -7.87 10.13
C GLY A 568 -6.19 -7.23 8.73
N ASP A 569 -5.26 -7.54 7.82
CA ASP A 569 -5.33 -7.04 6.45
C ASP A 569 -6.56 -7.59 5.73
N ASN A 570 -7.21 -6.73 4.97
CA ASN A 570 -8.41 -7.05 4.21
C ASN A 570 -8.31 -6.56 2.76
N GLY A 571 -9.19 -7.08 1.91
CA GLY A 571 -9.27 -6.65 0.52
C GLY A 571 -10.53 -7.17 -0.17
N ILE A 572 -10.82 -6.60 -1.34
CA ILE A 572 -11.97 -6.97 -2.16
C ILE A 572 -11.48 -7.84 -3.31
N ILE A 573 -11.99 -9.07 -3.40
CA ILE A 573 -11.65 -9.99 -4.49
C ILE A 573 -12.55 -9.72 -5.69
N ARG A 574 -13.86 -9.68 -5.46
CA ARG A 574 -14.85 -9.66 -6.54
C ARG A 574 -16.14 -8.98 -6.14
N THR A 575 -16.71 -8.22 -7.06
CA THR A 575 -18.07 -7.67 -6.94
C THR A 575 -19.11 -8.66 -7.44
N LEU A 576 -20.24 -8.75 -6.74
CA LEU A 576 -21.33 -9.71 -6.92
C LEU A 576 -22.60 -9.00 -7.36
N ASP A 577 -23.26 -9.51 -8.40
CA ASP A 577 -24.58 -9.03 -8.84
C ASP A 577 -25.69 -9.51 -7.90
N GLN A 578 -25.55 -10.73 -7.38
CA GLN A 578 -26.50 -11.37 -6.48
C GLN A 578 -25.80 -11.83 -5.19
N THR A 579 -26.52 -11.78 -4.08
CA THR A 579 -25.97 -12.24 -2.80
C THR A 579 -25.80 -13.75 -2.83
N VAL A 580 -24.56 -14.21 -2.69
CA VAL A 580 -24.24 -15.63 -2.58
C VAL A 580 -23.87 -15.98 -1.14
N TYR A 581 -24.05 -17.25 -0.80
CA TYR A 581 -23.65 -17.82 0.48
C TYR A 581 -22.45 -18.74 0.23
N LEU A 582 -21.26 -18.32 0.65
CA LEU A 582 -20.02 -19.07 0.55
C LEU A 582 -20.12 -20.35 1.38
N VAL A 583 -19.66 -21.44 0.79
CA VAL A 583 -19.67 -22.77 1.38
C VAL A 583 -18.24 -23.29 1.52
N LYS A 584 -17.51 -23.42 0.41
CA LYS A 584 -16.14 -23.94 0.39
C LYS A 584 -15.31 -23.21 -0.64
N VAL A 585 -14.04 -22.97 -0.33
CA VAL A 585 -13.03 -22.44 -1.27
C VAL A 585 -12.07 -23.57 -1.59
N LYS A 586 -11.72 -23.75 -2.87
CA LYS A 586 -10.69 -24.70 -3.31
C LYS A 586 -9.89 -24.07 -4.44
N GLY A 587 -8.70 -23.57 -4.13
CA GLY A 587 -7.86 -22.86 -5.09
C GLY A 587 -8.60 -21.65 -5.67
N ARG A 588 -8.73 -21.59 -7.01
CA ARG A 588 -9.43 -20.50 -7.70
C ARG A 588 -10.96 -20.60 -7.66
N ASN A 589 -11.52 -21.71 -7.21
CA ASN A 589 -12.96 -21.94 -7.27
C ASN A 589 -13.60 -21.79 -5.89
N VAL A 590 -14.54 -20.85 -5.79
CA VAL A 590 -15.39 -20.63 -4.63
C VAL A 590 -16.76 -21.23 -4.89
N TYR A 591 -17.10 -22.25 -4.11
CA TYR A 591 -18.41 -22.88 -4.14
C TYR A 591 -19.37 -22.11 -3.22
N CYS A 592 -20.51 -21.74 -3.76
CA CYS A 592 -21.51 -20.96 -3.06
C CYS A 592 -22.95 -21.40 -3.39
N LEU A 593 -23.90 -21.03 -2.53
CA LEU A 593 -25.33 -21.22 -2.76
C LEU A 593 -25.98 -19.86 -3.04
N ASP A 594 -26.90 -19.81 -4.00
CA ASP A 594 -27.72 -18.61 -4.23
C ASP A 594 -28.95 -18.57 -3.29
N ARG A 595 -29.75 -17.50 -3.38
CA ARG A 595 -31.00 -17.33 -2.62
C ARG A 595 -32.06 -18.39 -2.91
N ASN A 596 -31.95 -19.08 -4.02
CA ASN A 596 -32.86 -20.16 -4.43
C ASN A 596 -32.31 -21.53 -4.04
N ALA A 597 -31.23 -21.56 -3.24
CA ALA A 597 -30.53 -22.77 -2.82
C ALA A 597 -29.92 -23.56 -4.01
N LYS A 598 -29.55 -22.89 -5.10
CA LYS A 598 -28.82 -23.53 -6.20
C LYS A 598 -27.30 -23.37 -6.00
N PRO A 599 -26.51 -24.45 -6.16
CA PRO A 599 -25.05 -24.35 -6.12
C PRO A 599 -24.52 -23.57 -7.32
N ARG A 600 -23.57 -22.67 -7.07
CA ARG A 600 -22.82 -21.91 -8.08
C ARG A 600 -21.33 -21.96 -7.77
N VAL A 601 -20.52 -22.02 -8.82
CA VAL A 601 -19.06 -21.93 -8.74
C VAL A 601 -18.65 -20.54 -9.21
N LEU A 602 -17.91 -19.82 -8.37
CA LEU A 602 -17.33 -18.51 -8.69
C LEU A 602 -15.83 -18.67 -8.80
N GLU A 603 -15.28 -18.29 -9.94
CA GLU A 603 -13.83 -18.18 -10.11
C GLU A 603 -13.32 -16.88 -9.45
N ILE A 604 -12.23 -17.00 -8.70
CA ILE A 604 -11.53 -15.91 -8.00
C ILE A 604 -10.05 -15.89 -8.39
N ASP A 605 -9.47 -14.70 -8.35
CA ASP A 605 -8.03 -14.52 -8.44
C ASP A 605 -7.42 -14.45 -7.03
N PRO A 606 -6.62 -15.45 -6.60
CA PRO A 606 -6.04 -15.49 -5.26
C PRO A 606 -4.74 -14.69 -5.12
N THR A 607 -4.24 -14.10 -6.20
CA THR A 607 -2.86 -13.60 -6.27
C THR A 607 -2.60 -12.48 -5.27
N GLU A 608 -3.53 -11.54 -5.10
CA GLU A 608 -3.37 -10.40 -4.16
C GLU A 608 -3.21 -10.87 -2.71
N TYR A 609 -4.13 -11.70 -2.21
CA TYR A 609 -4.07 -12.12 -0.81
C TYR A 609 -2.93 -13.11 -0.55
N ARG A 610 -2.53 -13.92 -1.55
CA ARG A 610 -1.34 -14.77 -1.46
C ARG A 610 -0.06 -13.95 -1.40
N PHE A 611 0.04 -12.90 -2.22
CA PHE A 611 1.17 -11.98 -2.18
C PHE A 611 1.29 -11.30 -0.82
N LYS A 612 0.18 -10.75 -0.28
CA LYS A 612 0.19 -10.16 1.07
C LYS A 612 0.51 -11.20 2.15
N LEU A 613 -0.01 -12.42 2.03
CA LEU A 613 0.30 -13.51 2.95
C LEU A 613 1.79 -13.89 2.91
N ALA A 614 2.40 -13.94 1.72
CA ALA A 614 3.81 -14.23 1.54
C ALA A 614 4.68 -13.12 2.15
N LEU A 615 4.31 -11.84 1.98
CA LEU A 615 4.98 -10.71 2.64
C LEU A 615 4.93 -10.84 4.17
N VAL A 616 3.75 -11.14 4.72
CA VAL A 616 3.57 -11.31 6.19
C VAL A 616 4.36 -12.50 6.72
N LYS A 617 4.43 -13.59 5.96
CA LYS A 617 5.23 -14.78 6.32
C LYS A 617 6.73 -14.63 6.02
N ARG A 618 7.16 -13.51 5.43
CA ARG A 618 8.53 -13.29 4.94
C ARG A 618 9.01 -14.38 3.96
N ASN A 619 8.10 -14.91 3.15
CA ASN A 619 8.42 -15.93 2.14
C ASN A 619 8.80 -15.27 0.80
N TYR A 620 10.09 -14.94 0.64
CA TYR A 620 10.59 -14.24 -0.54
C TYR A 620 10.54 -15.06 -1.83
N ASP A 621 10.68 -16.38 -1.76
CA ASP A 621 10.64 -17.27 -2.94
C ASP A 621 9.27 -17.26 -3.61
N GLU A 622 8.21 -17.40 -2.83
CA GLU A 622 6.83 -17.34 -3.32
C GLU A 622 6.52 -15.93 -3.85
N MET A 623 7.03 -14.89 -3.19
CA MET A 623 6.90 -13.51 -3.67
C MET A 623 7.55 -13.32 -5.04
N LEU A 624 8.80 -13.77 -5.23
CA LEU A 624 9.52 -13.68 -6.50
C LEU A 624 8.86 -14.51 -7.59
N GLN A 625 8.33 -15.69 -7.25
CA GLN A 625 7.59 -16.51 -8.20
C GLN A 625 6.31 -15.80 -8.64
N ILE A 626 5.57 -15.20 -7.72
CA ILE A 626 4.38 -14.39 -8.02
C ILE A 626 4.76 -13.20 -8.91
N ILE A 627 5.84 -12.48 -8.59
CA ILE A 627 6.34 -11.35 -9.39
C ILE A 627 6.67 -11.78 -10.83
N LYS A 628 7.39 -12.89 -11.00
CA LYS A 628 7.82 -13.38 -12.33
C LYS A 628 6.67 -13.93 -13.16
N THR A 629 5.64 -14.50 -12.53
CA THR A 629 4.58 -15.22 -13.23
C THR A 629 3.29 -14.43 -13.40
N SER A 630 3.06 -13.40 -12.59
CA SER A 630 1.79 -12.67 -12.57
C SER A 630 1.96 -11.18 -12.84
N SER A 631 1.13 -10.65 -13.75
CA SER A 631 0.97 -9.21 -13.97
C SER A 631 0.01 -8.64 -12.91
N LEU A 632 0.51 -8.40 -11.71
CA LEU A 632 -0.23 -7.72 -10.65
C LEU A 632 -0.28 -6.21 -10.95
N VAL A 633 -1.34 -5.76 -11.64
CA VAL A 633 -1.52 -4.34 -12.04
C VAL A 633 -2.39 -3.57 -11.04
N GLY A 634 -2.10 -3.68 -9.74
CA GLY A 634 -2.93 -3.08 -8.68
C GLY A 634 -2.27 -1.88 -8.00
N GLN A 635 -2.82 -0.67 -8.19
CA GLN A 635 -2.53 0.52 -7.36
C GLN A 635 -2.72 0.23 -5.85
N SER A 636 -3.64 -0.68 -5.51
CA SER A 636 -3.85 -1.13 -4.13
C SER A 636 -2.64 -1.84 -3.53
N ILE A 637 -1.91 -2.63 -4.31
CA ILE A 637 -0.72 -3.36 -3.85
C ILE A 637 0.45 -2.40 -3.71
N ILE A 638 0.62 -1.48 -4.67
CA ILE A 638 1.65 -0.44 -4.61
C ILE A 638 1.47 0.41 -3.35
N SER A 639 0.25 0.93 -3.13
CA SER A 639 -0.05 1.72 -1.92
C SER A 639 0.11 0.90 -0.63
N TYR A 640 -0.17 -0.40 -0.67
CA TYR A 640 0.05 -1.29 0.47
C TYR A 640 1.55 -1.48 0.75
N LEU A 641 2.36 -1.71 -0.28
CA LEU A 641 3.82 -1.84 -0.16
C LEU A 641 4.47 -0.54 0.31
N GLN A 642 4.04 0.62 -0.20
CA GLN A 642 4.49 1.94 0.26
C GLN A 642 4.18 2.13 1.75
N LYS A 643 2.94 1.86 2.17
CA LYS A 643 2.55 1.94 3.59
C LYS A 643 3.31 0.99 4.50
N LYS A 644 3.75 -0.16 3.98
CA LYS A 644 4.55 -1.14 4.71
C LYS A 644 6.06 -0.85 4.65
N GLY A 645 6.48 0.22 3.98
CA GLY A 645 7.89 0.61 3.89
C GLY A 645 8.70 -0.21 2.88
N TYR A 646 8.06 -0.84 1.89
CA TYR A 646 8.71 -1.60 0.82
C TYR A 646 8.53 -0.96 -0.58
N PRO A 647 8.92 0.31 -0.79
CA PRO A 647 8.78 0.97 -2.10
C PRO A 647 9.65 0.33 -3.20
N GLU A 648 10.76 -0.33 -2.84
CA GLU A 648 11.65 -1.02 -3.79
C GLU A 648 10.96 -2.18 -4.52
N ILE A 649 10.19 -2.97 -3.76
CA ILE A 649 9.40 -4.07 -4.32
C ILE A 649 8.31 -3.49 -5.23
N ALA A 650 7.70 -2.35 -4.83
CA ALA A 650 6.69 -1.68 -5.61
C ALA A 650 7.24 -1.19 -6.97
N LEU A 651 8.51 -0.71 -7.01
CA LEU A 651 9.17 -0.21 -8.22
C LEU A 651 9.18 -1.24 -9.37
N GLN A 652 9.26 -2.54 -9.05
CA GLN A 652 9.25 -3.61 -10.05
C GLN A 652 7.88 -3.83 -10.71
N PHE A 653 6.79 -3.48 -10.02
CA PHE A 653 5.42 -3.63 -10.53
C PHE A 653 4.95 -2.41 -11.33
N VAL A 654 5.52 -1.24 -11.08
CA VAL A 654 5.06 0.01 -11.68
C VAL A 654 5.64 0.21 -13.06
N GLN A 655 4.74 0.25 -14.05
CA GLN A 655 5.06 0.64 -15.42
C GLN A 655 4.79 2.12 -15.71
N ASP A 656 3.93 2.77 -14.92
CA ASP A 656 3.63 4.20 -15.09
C ASP A 656 4.87 5.05 -14.74
N PRO A 657 5.43 5.85 -15.67
CA PRO A 657 6.67 6.59 -15.45
C PRO A 657 6.58 7.59 -14.30
N GLN A 658 5.40 8.20 -14.06
CA GLN A 658 5.23 9.18 -12.99
C GLN A 658 5.25 8.52 -11.61
N THR A 659 4.48 7.45 -11.42
CA THR A 659 4.48 6.69 -10.16
C THR A 659 5.85 6.04 -9.92
N ARG A 660 6.52 5.58 -10.98
CA ARG A 660 7.86 5.00 -10.93
C ARG A 660 8.92 6.01 -10.51
N PHE A 661 8.80 7.27 -10.97
CA PHE A 661 9.67 8.36 -10.53
C PHE A 661 9.51 8.66 -9.03
N GLU A 662 8.27 8.73 -8.53
CA GLU A 662 8.01 9.00 -7.11
C GLU A 662 8.56 7.88 -6.21
N LEU A 663 8.32 6.62 -6.59
CA LEU A 663 8.89 5.46 -5.90
C LEU A 663 10.42 5.45 -5.94
N ALA A 664 11.02 5.78 -7.09
CA ALA A 664 12.48 5.82 -7.22
C ALA A 664 13.11 6.88 -6.30
N LEU A 665 12.44 8.04 -6.12
CA LEU A 665 12.87 9.03 -5.14
C LEU A 665 12.74 8.52 -3.70
N GLU A 666 11.63 7.87 -3.34
CA GLU A 666 11.44 7.26 -2.01
C GLU A 666 12.50 6.19 -1.70
N CYS A 667 12.90 5.40 -2.71
CA CYS A 667 13.96 4.40 -2.60
C CYS A 667 15.38 5.00 -2.58
N GLY A 668 15.55 6.29 -2.89
CA GLY A 668 16.86 6.88 -3.15
C GLY A 668 17.55 6.33 -4.42
N ASN A 669 16.83 5.62 -5.29
CA ASN A 669 17.36 5.13 -6.56
C ASN A 669 17.34 6.26 -7.60
N LEU A 670 18.37 7.10 -7.53
CA LEU A 670 18.53 8.27 -8.40
C LEU A 670 18.69 7.90 -9.88
N GLU A 671 19.23 6.73 -10.21
CA GLU A 671 19.43 6.31 -11.61
C GLU A 671 18.10 6.13 -12.34
N VAL A 672 17.19 5.35 -11.76
CA VAL A 672 15.83 5.16 -12.31
C VAL A 672 15.07 6.50 -12.29
N ALA A 673 15.23 7.31 -11.25
CA ALA A 673 14.60 8.62 -11.19
C ALA A 673 15.09 9.57 -12.31
N ILE A 674 16.38 9.51 -12.67
CA ILE A 674 16.95 10.28 -13.80
C ILE A 674 16.36 9.80 -15.13
N GLU A 675 16.27 8.49 -15.34
CA GLU A 675 15.67 7.92 -16.57
C GLU A 675 14.23 8.38 -16.74
N MET A 676 13.41 8.26 -15.68
CA MET A 676 12.01 8.67 -15.71
C MET A 676 11.85 10.19 -15.85
N ALA A 677 12.71 10.99 -15.21
CA ALA A 677 12.71 12.45 -15.36
C ALA A 677 13.07 12.87 -16.79
N ARG A 678 13.99 12.16 -17.46
CA ARG A 678 14.33 12.39 -18.88
C ARG A 678 13.18 12.02 -19.81
N GLU A 679 12.45 10.95 -19.52
CA GLU A 679 11.31 10.52 -20.32
C GLU A 679 10.13 11.50 -20.22
N LEU A 680 9.85 12.01 -19.01
CA LEU A 680 8.70 12.90 -18.76
C LEU A 680 9.00 14.39 -19.04
N ASP A 681 10.25 14.82 -18.90
CA ASP A 681 10.79 16.18 -19.10
C ASP A 681 9.92 17.32 -18.55
N ARG A 682 9.42 17.18 -17.32
CA ARG A 682 8.66 18.22 -16.61
C ARG A 682 9.55 18.98 -15.62
N PRO A 683 9.46 20.33 -15.54
CA PRO A 683 10.33 21.15 -14.68
C PRO A 683 10.18 20.82 -13.18
N ASN A 684 8.97 20.49 -12.72
CA ASN A 684 8.70 20.14 -11.32
C ASN A 684 9.37 18.81 -10.89
N LEU A 685 9.56 17.87 -11.83
CA LEU A 685 10.23 16.60 -11.53
C LEU A 685 11.73 16.84 -11.36
N TRP A 686 12.32 17.68 -12.23
CA TRP A 686 13.71 18.10 -12.11
C TRP A 686 13.98 18.85 -10.79
N SER A 687 13.04 19.66 -10.30
CA SER A 687 13.24 20.36 -9.02
C SER A 687 13.20 19.41 -7.82
N ARG A 688 12.31 18.42 -7.83
CA ARG A 688 12.27 17.38 -6.79
C ARG A 688 13.51 16.49 -6.84
N LEU A 689 13.87 16.01 -8.03
CA LEU A 689 15.09 15.21 -8.22
C LEU A 689 16.33 15.98 -7.77
N GLY A 690 16.44 17.27 -8.09
CA GLY A 690 17.56 18.10 -7.64
C GLY A 690 17.61 18.29 -6.11
N ALA A 691 16.47 18.40 -5.45
CA ALA A 691 16.41 18.51 -3.98
C ALA A 691 16.83 17.19 -3.29
N GLU A 692 16.28 16.07 -3.75
CA GLU A 692 16.63 14.74 -3.20
C GLU A 692 18.08 14.35 -3.52
N ALA A 693 18.55 14.60 -4.74
CA ALA A 693 19.94 14.37 -5.11
C ALA A 693 20.91 15.21 -4.27
N LEU A 694 20.54 16.44 -3.91
CA LEU A 694 21.33 17.28 -3.02
C LEU A 694 21.34 16.72 -1.59
N ALA A 695 20.20 16.25 -1.08
CA ALA A 695 20.10 15.60 0.23
C ALA A 695 20.93 14.29 0.29
N HIS A 696 21.01 13.55 -0.82
CA HIS A 696 21.86 12.37 -0.95
C HIS A 696 23.35 12.68 -1.11
N GLY A 697 23.73 13.91 -1.48
CA GLY A 697 25.12 14.29 -1.77
C GLY A 697 25.57 14.07 -3.23
N ASN A 698 24.65 13.71 -4.14
CA ASN A 698 24.93 13.51 -5.56
C ASN A 698 24.87 14.83 -6.35
N HIS A 699 25.92 15.64 -6.25
CA HIS A 699 25.97 16.96 -6.89
C HIS A 699 25.98 16.92 -8.42
N GLN A 700 26.42 15.82 -9.06
CA GLN A 700 26.37 15.68 -10.52
C GLN A 700 24.92 15.64 -11.03
N THR A 701 24.03 14.98 -10.30
CA THR A 701 22.60 14.94 -10.64
C THR A 701 21.95 16.31 -10.40
N VAL A 702 22.38 17.01 -9.34
CA VAL A 702 21.96 18.39 -9.06
C VAL A 702 22.40 19.35 -10.18
N GLU A 703 23.64 19.22 -10.65
CA GLU A 703 24.16 20.00 -11.78
C GLU A 703 23.27 19.82 -13.01
N MET A 704 22.95 18.57 -13.36
CA MET A 704 22.05 18.24 -14.47
C MET A 704 20.65 18.84 -14.26
N ALA A 705 20.08 18.73 -13.06
CA ALA A 705 18.76 19.27 -12.75
C ALA A 705 18.71 20.81 -12.89
N TYR A 706 19.74 21.51 -12.40
CA TYR A 706 19.84 22.97 -12.51
C TYR A 706 20.09 23.44 -13.94
N GLN A 707 20.88 22.71 -14.73
CA GLN A 707 21.05 22.99 -16.17
C GLN A 707 19.72 22.86 -16.92
N LYS A 708 18.93 21.83 -16.64
CA LYS A 708 17.61 21.63 -17.24
C LYS A 708 16.61 22.72 -16.86
N GLN A 709 16.66 23.19 -15.62
CA GLN A 709 15.82 24.29 -15.12
C GLN A 709 16.34 25.68 -15.51
N ARG A 710 17.56 25.79 -16.04
CA ARG A 710 18.25 27.07 -16.32
C ARG A 710 18.45 27.95 -15.07
N ASN A 711 18.68 27.32 -13.91
CA ASN A 711 18.97 28.00 -12.65
C ASN A 711 20.48 28.30 -12.54
N PHE A 712 20.94 29.34 -13.24
CA PHE A 712 22.37 29.66 -13.34
C PHE A 712 22.99 30.13 -12.02
N ASP A 713 22.26 30.87 -11.18
CA ASP A 713 22.81 31.38 -9.90
C ASP A 713 23.17 30.23 -8.96
N LYS A 714 22.30 29.21 -8.88
CA LYS A 714 22.54 27.99 -8.10
C LYS A 714 23.68 27.17 -8.68
N LEU A 715 23.84 27.18 -10.01
CA LEU A 715 24.90 26.48 -10.72
C LEU A 715 26.27 27.13 -10.47
N SER A 716 26.34 28.46 -10.53
CA SER A 716 27.52 29.25 -10.17
C SER A 716 27.95 29.03 -8.73
N PHE A 717 26.98 29.01 -7.80
CA PHE A 717 27.26 28.68 -6.40
C PHE A 717 27.77 27.23 -6.24
N LEU A 718 27.16 26.27 -6.94
CA LEU A 718 27.62 24.87 -6.92
C LEU A 718 29.06 24.73 -7.42
N TYR A 719 29.44 25.46 -8.48
CA TYR A 719 30.82 25.45 -8.99
C TYR A 719 31.81 26.12 -8.05
N LEU A 720 31.41 27.19 -7.35
CA LEU A 720 32.21 27.77 -6.28
C LEU A 720 32.42 26.77 -5.14
N SER A 721 31.35 26.12 -4.67
CA SER A 721 31.42 25.16 -3.56
C SER A 721 32.22 23.90 -3.90
N THR A 722 32.14 23.42 -5.14
CA THR A 722 32.90 22.25 -5.61
C THR A 722 34.35 22.59 -6.02
N GLY A 723 34.62 23.86 -6.32
CA GLY A 723 35.94 24.36 -6.74
C GLY A 723 36.22 24.23 -8.24
N ASP A 724 35.20 24.12 -9.09
CA ASP A 724 35.35 24.02 -10.54
C ASP A 724 35.49 25.42 -11.19
N GLN A 725 36.75 25.87 -11.31
CA GLN A 725 37.08 27.17 -11.90
C GLN A 725 36.81 27.24 -13.41
N GLU A 726 36.91 26.13 -14.14
CA GLU A 726 36.68 26.12 -15.59
C GLU A 726 35.20 26.30 -15.93
N LYS A 727 34.31 25.61 -15.21
CA LYS A 727 32.87 25.78 -15.41
C LYS A 727 32.38 27.13 -14.89
N LEU A 728 32.95 27.64 -13.80
CA LEU A 728 32.65 28.99 -13.31
C LEU A 728 33.05 30.08 -14.32
N ALA A 729 34.21 29.94 -14.99
CA ALA A 729 34.61 30.83 -16.08
C ALA A 729 33.65 30.76 -17.29
N ARG A 730 33.12 29.57 -17.60
CA ARG A 730 32.07 29.41 -18.62
C ARG A 730 30.78 30.11 -18.22
N MET A 731 30.39 30.07 -16.94
CA MET A 731 29.20 30.78 -16.45
C MET A 731 29.32 32.29 -16.59
N ALA A 732 30.51 32.86 -16.32
CA ALA A 732 30.77 34.29 -16.54
C ALA A 732 30.54 34.70 -18.01
N LYS A 733 31.04 33.92 -18.97
CA LYS A 733 30.80 34.16 -20.41
C LYS A 733 29.34 33.99 -20.82
N ILE A 734 28.61 33.06 -20.20
CA ILE A 734 27.17 32.87 -20.45
C ILE A 734 26.38 34.08 -19.91
N ALA A 735 26.76 34.61 -18.74
CA ALA A 735 26.17 35.83 -18.18
C ALA A 735 26.41 37.04 -19.09
N GLU A 736 27.64 37.20 -19.60
CA GLU A 736 28.02 38.23 -20.56
C GLU A 736 27.17 38.15 -21.84
N HIS A 737 27.06 36.98 -22.47
CA HIS A 737 26.24 36.78 -23.67
C HIS A 737 24.74 37.04 -23.42
N ARG A 738 24.25 36.84 -22.19
CA ARG A 738 22.86 37.13 -21.81
C ARG A 738 22.62 38.60 -21.48
N GLY A 739 23.67 39.42 -21.33
CA GLY A 739 23.57 40.79 -20.84
C GLY A 739 23.14 40.91 -19.38
N ASP A 740 23.37 39.86 -18.57
CA ASP A 740 22.98 39.83 -17.16
C ASP A 740 24.17 40.28 -16.28
N PHE A 741 24.25 41.58 -16.04
CA PHE A 741 25.34 42.21 -15.27
C PHE A 741 25.41 41.73 -13.81
N THR A 742 24.28 41.35 -13.20
CA THR A 742 24.24 40.86 -11.82
C THR A 742 24.93 39.50 -11.70
N SER A 743 24.59 38.57 -12.58
CA SER A 743 25.22 37.24 -12.59
C SER A 743 26.69 37.31 -13.03
N ARG A 744 27.05 38.21 -13.96
CA ARG A 744 28.45 38.48 -14.33
C ARG A 744 29.24 39.00 -13.14
N PHE A 745 28.70 39.98 -12.41
CA PHE A 745 29.32 40.51 -11.19
C PHE A 745 29.51 39.43 -10.12
N GLN A 746 28.50 38.60 -9.86
CA GLN A 746 28.58 37.51 -8.90
C GLN A 746 29.65 36.48 -9.29
N ASN A 747 29.70 36.07 -10.57
CA ASN A 747 30.71 35.14 -11.07
C ASN A 747 32.12 35.73 -11.02
N ALA A 748 32.27 37.03 -11.30
CA ALA A 748 33.54 37.72 -11.20
C ALA A 748 34.02 37.83 -9.75
N ILE A 749 33.11 38.06 -8.79
CA ILE A 749 33.40 37.94 -7.34
C ILE A 749 33.85 36.53 -7.01
N TYR A 750 33.13 35.48 -7.43
CA TYR A 750 33.46 34.10 -7.11
C TYR A 750 34.84 33.66 -7.65
N ARG A 751 35.26 34.21 -8.79
CA ARG A 751 36.60 33.98 -9.37
C ARG A 751 37.69 34.88 -8.78
N GLY A 752 37.32 35.96 -8.10
CA GLY A 752 38.24 37.03 -7.74
C GLY A 752 38.77 37.82 -8.94
N ASP A 753 38.03 37.81 -10.07
CA ASP A 753 38.41 38.47 -11.32
C ASP A 753 38.14 39.97 -11.20
N VAL A 754 39.19 40.77 -10.98
CA VAL A 754 39.07 42.22 -10.73
C VAL A 754 38.86 42.98 -12.04
N GLU A 755 39.54 42.57 -13.11
CA GLU A 755 39.49 43.24 -14.42
C GLU A 755 38.08 43.14 -15.02
N ASP A 756 37.46 41.96 -14.97
CA ASP A 756 36.09 41.78 -15.48
C ASP A 756 35.06 42.61 -14.67
N ARG A 757 35.28 42.82 -13.36
CA ARG A 757 34.43 43.72 -12.55
C ARG A 757 34.59 45.17 -12.96
N ILE A 758 35.82 45.64 -13.17
CA ILE A 758 36.11 47.01 -13.60
C ILE A 758 35.50 47.26 -14.97
N GLN A 759 35.68 46.32 -15.91
CA GLN A 759 35.12 46.40 -17.26
C GLN A 759 33.58 46.43 -17.23
N MET A 760 32.97 45.58 -16.42
CA MET A 760 31.51 45.60 -16.22
C MET A 760 31.03 46.95 -15.64
N PHE A 761 31.71 47.51 -14.65
CA PHE A 761 31.35 48.82 -14.12
C PHE A 761 31.50 49.95 -15.15
N LYS A 762 32.51 49.89 -16.04
CA LYS A 762 32.63 50.82 -17.17
C LYS A 762 31.46 50.69 -18.15
N GLU A 763 31.04 49.47 -18.46
CA GLU A 763 29.90 49.20 -19.36
C GLU A 763 28.54 49.68 -18.81
N VAL A 764 28.42 49.77 -17.48
CA VAL A 764 27.20 50.25 -16.77
C VAL A 764 27.32 51.74 -16.38
N ASP A 765 28.36 52.44 -16.84
CA ASP A 765 28.68 53.84 -16.51
C ASP A 765 28.89 54.12 -15.00
N LEU A 766 29.25 53.10 -14.22
CA LEU A 766 29.54 53.18 -12.78
C LEU A 766 31.04 53.44 -12.52
N TYR A 767 31.56 54.51 -13.12
CA TYR A 767 32.98 54.89 -13.02
C TYR A 767 33.52 55.09 -11.60
N PRO A 768 32.76 55.65 -10.62
CA PRO A 768 33.26 55.78 -9.24
C PRO A 768 33.57 54.43 -8.59
N LEU A 769 32.76 53.40 -8.86
CA LEU A 769 32.98 52.05 -8.33
C LEU A 769 34.14 51.36 -9.07
N ALA A 770 34.23 51.53 -10.39
CA ALA A 770 35.35 51.06 -11.19
C ALA A 770 36.69 51.62 -10.66
N TYR A 771 36.75 52.93 -10.43
CA TYR A 771 37.93 53.62 -9.89
C TYR A 771 38.29 53.12 -8.49
N LEU A 772 37.30 53.02 -7.60
CA LEU A 772 37.52 52.50 -6.24
C LEU A 772 38.07 51.07 -6.28
N THR A 773 37.53 50.20 -7.13
CA THR A 773 38.01 48.82 -7.25
C THR A 773 39.41 48.72 -7.84
N ALA A 774 39.77 49.56 -8.81
CA ALA A 774 41.11 49.61 -9.38
C ALA A 774 42.15 50.08 -8.35
N LYS A 775 41.84 51.18 -7.64
CA LYS A 775 42.68 51.75 -6.58
C LYS A 775 42.89 50.77 -5.42
N SER A 776 41.82 50.12 -4.96
CA SER A 776 41.87 49.20 -3.81
C SER A 776 42.67 47.92 -4.07
N HIS A 777 42.78 47.50 -5.33
CA HIS A 777 43.55 46.31 -5.73
C HIS A 777 44.93 46.66 -6.32
N GLY A 778 45.33 47.94 -6.30
CA GLY A 778 46.65 48.39 -6.75
C GLY A 778 46.83 48.50 -8.28
N LEU A 779 45.74 48.55 -9.04
CA LEU A 779 45.75 48.69 -10.51
C LEU A 779 45.79 50.18 -10.89
N THR A 780 46.97 50.78 -10.90
CA THR A 780 47.17 52.23 -11.11
C THR A 780 46.86 52.69 -12.54
N GLU A 781 47.24 51.91 -13.56
CA GLU A 781 47.02 52.24 -14.98
C GLU A 781 45.52 52.28 -15.34
N GLU A 782 44.77 51.27 -14.88
CA GLU A 782 43.30 51.21 -15.02
C GLU A 782 42.61 52.38 -14.31
N ALA A 783 43.10 52.76 -13.12
CA ALA A 783 42.54 53.86 -12.35
C ALA A 783 42.76 55.22 -13.04
N GLU A 784 43.94 55.46 -13.63
CA GLU A 784 44.24 56.66 -14.42
C GLU A 784 43.35 56.74 -15.68
N SER A 785 43.19 55.62 -16.40
CA SER A 785 42.30 55.54 -17.57
C SER A 785 40.85 55.90 -17.23
N ILE A 786 40.36 55.50 -16.06
CA ILE A 786 39.01 55.83 -15.59
C ILE A 786 38.89 57.33 -15.26
N LEU A 787 39.92 57.94 -14.66
CA LEU A 787 39.95 59.38 -14.37
C LEU A 787 39.96 60.22 -15.65
N GLU A 788 40.74 59.81 -16.64
CA GLU A 788 40.77 60.45 -17.96
C GLU A 788 39.40 60.38 -18.65
N ALA A 789 38.74 59.22 -18.60
CA ALA A 789 37.39 59.04 -19.14
C ALA A 789 36.34 59.93 -18.45
N CYS A 790 36.54 60.26 -17.17
CA CYS A 790 35.63 61.11 -16.39
C CYS A 790 36.00 62.61 -16.43
N GLY A 791 37.19 62.97 -16.91
CA GLY A 791 37.68 64.36 -16.93
C GLY A 791 37.96 64.96 -15.54
N LEU A 792 38.25 64.13 -14.53
CA LEU A 792 38.49 64.54 -13.14
C LEU A 792 39.96 64.30 -12.75
N THR A 793 40.50 65.16 -11.89
CA THR A 793 41.85 65.00 -11.31
C THR A 793 41.78 64.36 -9.92
N GLU A 794 42.80 63.60 -9.54
CA GLU A 794 42.84 62.84 -8.27
C GLU A 794 42.59 63.70 -7.02
N ASP A 795 42.99 64.98 -7.05
CA ASP A 795 42.79 65.95 -5.97
C ASP A 795 41.32 66.30 -5.67
N GLN A 796 40.39 65.95 -6.56
CA GLN A 796 38.96 66.25 -6.42
C GLN A 796 38.17 65.08 -5.78
N ILE A 797 38.83 63.98 -5.43
CA ILE A 797 38.18 62.74 -5.01
C ILE A 797 38.52 62.45 -3.54
N THR A 798 37.48 62.22 -2.74
CA THR A 798 37.61 61.73 -1.35
C THR A 798 37.38 60.22 -1.29
N LEU A 799 38.39 59.45 -0.87
CA LEU A 799 38.31 58.00 -0.68
C LEU A 799 38.13 57.66 0.82
N PRO A 800 37.35 56.61 1.15
CA PRO A 800 37.36 56.02 2.48
C PRO A 800 38.68 55.27 2.74
N THR A 801 39.03 55.05 4.01
CA THR A 801 40.19 54.23 4.40
C THR A 801 39.99 52.80 3.89
N VAL A 802 40.91 52.32 3.05
CA VAL A 802 40.86 50.99 2.42
C VAL A 802 41.80 50.05 3.18
N ASP A 803 41.23 49.02 3.81
CA ASP A 803 41.97 47.90 4.40
C ASP A 803 42.43 46.89 3.33
N GLU A 804 43.20 45.87 3.73
CA GLU A 804 43.66 44.82 2.80
C GLU A 804 42.49 44.14 2.07
N PRO A 805 42.62 43.89 0.75
CA PRO A 805 41.54 43.31 -0.04
C PRO A 805 41.21 41.88 0.44
N ALA A 806 39.93 41.66 0.74
CA ALA A 806 39.42 40.36 1.16
C ALA A 806 39.64 39.32 0.04
N ARG A 807 40.30 38.21 0.38
CA ARG A 807 40.45 37.08 -0.53
C ARG A 807 39.19 36.23 -0.51
N VAL A 808 38.71 35.89 -1.70
CA VAL A 808 37.54 35.01 -1.86
C VAL A 808 37.90 33.63 -1.31
N PRO A 809 37.06 33.01 -0.47
CA PRO A 809 37.28 31.66 0.01
C PRO A 809 37.33 30.67 -1.16
N HIS A 810 38.38 29.84 -1.21
CA HIS A 810 38.49 28.77 -2.19
C HIS A 810 38.39 27.42 -1.47
N PRO A 811 37.68 26.42 -2.04
CA PRO A 811 37.69 25.07 -1.49
C PRO A 811 39.11 24.53 -1.37
N ILE A 812 39.49 24.07 -0.17
CA ILE A 812 40.82 23.52 0.11
C ILE A 812 41.04 22.21 -0.67
N ALA A 813 39.98 21.40 -0.79
CA ALA A 813 39.94 20.19 -1.59
C ALA A 813 38.87 20.35 -2.70
N PRO A 814 39.26 20.38 -3.99
CA PRO A 814 38.30 20.45 -5.07
C PRO A 814 37.54 19.11 -5.20
N THR A 815 36.22 19.14 -5.07
CA THR A 815 35.34 17.95 -5.10
C THR A 815 34.61 17.78 -6.43
N PHE A 816 34.93 18.55 -7.46
CA PHE A 816 34.21 18.47 -8.74
C PHE A 816 34.37 17.13 -9.49
N ARG A 817 35.37 16.31 -9.15
CA ARG A 817 35.68 15.03 -9.83
C ARG A 817 34.83 13.85 -9.34
N SER A 818 34.39 13.87 -8.09
CA SER A 818 33.59 12.80 -7.46
C SER A 818 32.39 13.40 -6.73
N ASN A 819 31.32 12.65 -6.57
CA ASN A 819 30.22 13.11 -5.72
C ASN A 819 30.70 13.30 -4.27
N TRP A 820 29.97 14.09 -3.49
CA TRP A 820 30.16 14.11 -2.05
C TRP A 820 29.82 12.73 -1.47
N PRO A 821 30.28 12.39 -0.26
CA PRO A 821 29.92 11.14 0.39
C PRO A 821 28.42 10.91 0.29
N VAL A 822 28.04 9.90 -0.51
CA VAL A 822 26.64 9.65 -0.81
C VAL A 822 26.07 8.94 0.40
N LYS A 823 24.91 9.38 0.88
CA LYS A 823 24.18 8.64 1.91
C LYS A 823 24.01 7.21 1.41
N ALA A 824 24.53 6.22 2.15
CA ALA A 824 24.46 4.82 1.75
C ALA A 824 22.99 4.50 1.43
N ALA A 825 22.72 4.20 0.15
CA ALA A 825 21.42 3.68 -0.23
C ALA A 825 21.28 2.37 0.55
N GLY A 826 20.26 2.29 1.40
CA GLY A 826 19.97 1.05 2.11
C GLY A 826 19.54 0.03 1.09
N HIS A 827 20.50 -0.69 0.48
CA HIS A 827 20.18 -1.86 -0.33
C HIS A 827 19.47 -2.83 0.58
N SER A 828 18.15 -2.96 0.44
CA SER A 828 17.40 -3.89 1.25
C SER A 828 17.92 -5.30 0.97
N SER A 829 17.81 -6.18 1.97
CA SER A 829 18.16 -7.59 1.83
C SER A 829 17.48 -8.26 0.62
N PHE A 830 16.38 -7.68 0.12
CA PHE A 830 15.68 -8.11 -1.08
C PHE A 830 16.43 -7.78 -2.38
N GLU A 831 17.05 -6.62 -2.50
CA GLU A 831 17.85 -6.25 -3.68
C GLU A 831 19.14 -7.09 -3.77
N LYS A 832 19.76 -7.36 -2.61
CA LYS A 832 20.89 -8.31 -2.50
C LYS A 832 20.48 -9.74 -2.91
N ALA A 833 19.27 -10.17 -2.55
CA ALA A 833 18.72 -11.46 -2.97
C ALA A 833 18.38 -11.49 -4.48
N LEU A 834 17.97 -10.37 -5.07
CA LEU A 834 17.67 -10.24 -6.50
C LEU A 834 18.94 -10.27 -7.37
N LEU A 835 20.04 -9.70 -6.87
CA LEU A 835 21.35 -9.67 -7.54
C LEU A 835 22.11 -11.01 -7.44
N GLY A 836 21.62 -11.98 -6.67
CA GLY A 836 22.25 -13.29 -6.52
C GLY A 836 23.54 -13.28 -5.69
N GLU A 837 23.80 -12.22 -4.93
CA GLU A 837 25.00 -12.05 -4.09
C GLU A 837 24.87 -12.66 -2.69
N VAL A 838 23.86 -13.49 -2.44
CA VAL A 838 23.77 -14.24 -1.19
C VAL A 838 24.60 -15.53 -1.34
N GLY A 839 25.91 -15.39 -1.19
CA GLY A 839 26.78 -16.48 -0.78
C GLY A 839 26.44 -16.85 0.67
N ALA A 840 26.16 -18.13 0.91
CA ALA A 840 25.75 -18.64 2.21
C ALA A 840 26.77 -18.32 3.32
N GLY A 841 26.33 -17.58 4.34
CA GLY A 841 27.05 -17.40 5.60
C GLY A 841 27.21 -15.94 5.98
N ASP A 842 26.15 -15.34 6.51
CA ASP A 842 26.19 -14.29 7.54
C ASP A 842 24.75 -14.03 8.00
N GLU A 843 24.24 -14.95 8.83
CA GLU A 843 23.06 -14.71 9.66
C GLU A 843 23.56 -14.24 11.04
N GLU A 844 23.84 -12.94 11.18
CA GLU A 844 23.78 -12.30 12.51
C GLU A 844 22.44 -11.57 12.65
N VAL A 845 21.72 -12.02 13.66
CA VAL A 845 20.35 -11.64 14.01
C VAL A 845 20.39 -10.28 14.71
N ALA A 846 20.28 -9.20 13.94
CA ALA A 846 19.92 -7.89 14.50
C ALA A 846 18.39 -7.85 14.72
N ALA A 847 17.99 -8.05 15.97
CA ALA A 847 16.62 -7.84 16.43
C ALA A 847 16.29 -6.34 16.34
N ILE A 848 15.47 -5.96 15.36
CA ILE A 848 14.83 -4.65 15.34
C ILE A 848 13.58 -4.76 16.22
N GLU A 849 13.67 -4.21 17.43
CA GLU A 849 12.52 -4.00 18.30
C GLU A 849 11.55 -3.01 17.63
N PHE A 850 10.30 -3.44 17.51
CA PHE A 850 9.18 -2.58 17.13
C PHE A 850 8.71 -1.84 18.40
N GLU A 851 9.09 -0.58 18.57
CA GLU A 851 8.38 0.31 19.50
C GLU A 851 7.05 0.75 18.85
N PRO A 852 5.91 0.66 19.57
CA PRO A 852 4.63 1.13 19.08
C PRO A 852 4.55 2.67 19.15
N GLU A 853 4.07 3.28 18.07
CA GLU A 853 3.72 4.71 17.98
C GLU A 853 2.71 5.09 19.08
N GLU A 854 3.11 5.97 20.01
CA GLU A 854 2.18 6.73 20.84
C GLU A 854 1.65 7.94 20.04
N GLU A 855 0.32 8.06 20.05
CA GLU A 855 -0.44 9.14 19.43
C GLU A 855 -0.11 10.50 20.09
N GLY A 856 0.13 11.50 19.25
CA GLY A 856 0.45 12.86 19.69
C GLY A 856 -0.70 13.56 20.41
N GLU A 857 -0.43 14.05 21.61
CA GLU A 857 -1.21 15.10 22.27
C GLU A 857 -0.56 16.48 22.10
N ALA A 858 -1.43 17.45 21.83
CA ALA A 858 -1.10 18.83 21.47
C ALA A 858 -0.51 19.61 22.66
N VAL A 859 0.61 20.31 22.42
CA VAL A 859 1.20 21.23 23.39
C VAL A 859 0.71 22.66 23.12
N THR A 860 -0.17 23.16 24.00
CA THR A 860 -0.38 24.60 24.21
C THR A 860 0.35 25.04 25.47
N ALA A 861 1.13 26.11 25.35
CA ALA A 861 2.00 26.68 26.36
C ALA A 861 1.31 27.14 27.67
N ARG A 862 2.00 26.97 28.81
CA ARG A 862 2.13 27.99 29.88
C ARG A 862 3.17 27.62 30.95
N ASP A 863 4.01 28.60 31.28
CA ASP A 863 4.84 28.72 32.50
C ASP A 863 4.08 28.39 33.79
N THR A 864 4.75 27.77 34.77
CA THR A 864 5.26 28.42 36.01
C THR A 864 5.71 27.39 37.07
N LEU A 865 6.94 27.60 37.58
CA LEU A 865 7.42 27.60 38.99
C LEU A 865 7.26 26.38 39.93
N GLU A 866 8.44 25.92 40.38
CA GLU A 866 8.94 25.77 41.78
C GLU A 866 8.41 24.71 42.76
N ASP A 867 9.33 24.42 43.70
CA ASP A 867 9.34 23.66 44.96
C ASP A 867 9.70 22.16 44.83
N GLU A 868 10.92 21.70 45.14
CA GLU A 868 11.73 21.71 46.39
C GLU A 868 11.41 20.59 47.41
N ASP A 869 12.49 20.20 48.09
CA ASP A 869 12.70 19.31 49.25
C ASP A 869 13.08 17.85 48.97
N GLU A 870 14.37 17.48 49.07
CA GLU A 870 15.19 17.24 50.30
C GLU A 870 14.66 16.02 51.10
N ASP A 871 15.41 15.07 51.63
CA ASP A 871 16.85 14.86 51.79
C ASP A 871 17.04 13.41 52.35
N VAL A 872 18.29 12.98 52.49
CA VAL A 872 18.88 12.34 53.69
C VAL A 872 19.90 11.25 53.30
N ALA A 873 21.15 11.64 53.54
CA ALA A 873 22.39 10.87 53.44
C ALA A 873 22.57 9.79 54.54
N GLY A 874 23.47 8.85 54.30
CA GLY A 874 24.03 7.94 55.30
C GLY A 874 25.30 7.25 54.79
N TRP A 875 26.45 7.70 55.29
CA TRP A 875 27.80 7.20 55.04
C TRP A 875 28.04 5.84 55.73
N ASP A 876 28.83 4.93 55.15
CA ASP A 876 29.99 4.32 55.85
C ASP A 876 30.88 3.49 54.90
N MET A 877 32.17 3.50 55.25
CA MET A 877 33.37 3.06 54.54
C MET A 877 33.61 1.54 54.61
N GLY A 878 34.38 1.03 53.63
CA GLY A 878 34.98 -0.30 53.70
C GLY A 878 36.07 -0.47 52.65
N ASP A 879 37.31 -0.14 53.01
CA ASP A 879 38.52 -0.43 52.26
C ASP A 879 38.79 -1.94 52.17
N GLU A 880 39.27 -2.41 51.02
CA GLU A 880 40.31 -3.45 50.95
C GLU A 880 41.18 -3.26 49.69
N ILE A 881 42.50 -3.24 49.91
CA ILE A 881 43.58 -2.92 48.98
C ILE A 881 44.23 -4.22 48.46
N ASN A 882 44.55 -4.28 47.15
CA ASN A 882 45.84 -4.76 46.59
C ASN A 882 45.75 -4.63 45.04
N VAL A 883 46.59 -3.94 44.25
CA VAL A 883 48.01 -3.49 44.22
C VAL A 883 48.57 -3.95 42.86
N GLU A 884 48.97 -2.95 42.06
CA GLU A 884 49.98 -2.91 40.98
C GLU A 884 49.71 -3.68 39.67
N GLU A 885 50.00 -3.15 38.47
CA GLU A 885 51.18 -2.40 38.06
C GLU A 885 50.88 -1.14 37.22
N ASP A 886 51.62 -0.08 37.53
CA ASP A 886 51.69 1.18 36.81
C ASP A 886 52.36 1.02 35.43
N VAL A 887 51.75 1.59 34.40
CA VAL A 887 52.44 2.02 33.18
C VAL A 887 52.12 3.50 33.00
N ASP A 888 53.09 4.36 33.32
CA ASP A 888 53.01 5.83 33.29
C ASP A 888 52.25 6.36 32.07
N PHE A 889 50.97 6.70 32.29
CA PHE A 889 50.27 7.63 31.43
C PHE A 889 50.74 9.04 31.76
N VAL A 890 50.98 9.85 30.72
CA VAL A 890 51.15 11.28 30.88
C VAL A 890 49.82 11.81 31.43
N ASN A 891 49.78 11.96 32.75
CA ASN A 891 48.66 12.47 33.49
C ASN A 891 48.57 13.98 33.18
N VAL A 892 47.67 14.35 32.28
CA VAL A 892 47.19 15.74 32.25
C VAL A 892 46.21 15.82 33.42
N ASP A 893 46.74 16.19 34.58
CA ASP A 893 46.00 16.24 35.83
C ASP A 893 44.60 16.83 35.64
N SER A 894 43.65 16.08 36.18
CA SER A 894 42.25 16.40 36.37
C SER A 894 42.07 17.73 37.08
N ALA A 895 41.99 18.82 36.33
CA ALA A 895 41.30 20.02 36.76
C ALA A 895 39.85 19.92 36.27
N GLU A 896 38.91 19.90 37.21
CA GLU A 896 37.47 20.10 36.95
C GLU A 896 37.29 21.21 35.92
N ALA A 897 36.38 21.00 34.97
CA ALA A 897 36.08 21.97 33.93
C ALA A 897 35.58 23.27 34.58
N GLY A 898 36.48 24.24 34.75
CA GLY A 898 36.09 25.61 35.02
C GLY A 898 35.15 26.08 33.91
N ALA A 899 34.10 26.80 34.29
CA ALA A 899 33.20 27.46 33.34
C ALA A 899 34.02 28.34 32.38
N GLY A 900 34.15 27.90 31.12
CA GLY A 900 34.93 28.60 30.09
C GLY A 900 35.88 27.75 29.22
N SER A 901 35.96 26.42 29.38
CA SER A 901 36.75 25.57 28.47
C SER A 901 36.11 25.47 27.08
N THR A 902 36.91 25.61 26.02
CA THR A 902 36.42 25.47 24.65
C THR A 902 36.29 23.99 24.28
N GLU A 903 35.36 23.63 23.39
CA GLU A 903 35.19 22.23 22.96
C GLU A 903 36.47 21.63 22.35
N ALA A 904 37.28 22.46 21.68
CA ALA A 904 38.60 22.07 21.20
C ALA A 904 39.55 21.63 22.34
N ASP A 905 39.50 22.29 23.50
CA ASP A 905 40.31 21.90 24.66
C ASP A 905 39.83 20.57 25.26
N LEU A 906 38.53 20.28 25.18
CA LEU A 906 37.96 19.00 25.61
C LEU A 906 38.44 17.85 24.73
N TRP A 907 38.52 18.03 23.41
CA TRP A 907 39.02 16.98 22.50
C TRP A 907 40.45 16.54 22.83
N ALA A 908 41.33 17.49 23.14
CA ALA A 908 42.71 17.22 23.52
C ALA A 908 42.83 16.53 24.90
N ARG A 909 41.80 16.61 25.75
CA ARG A 909 41.74 15.91 27.04
C ARG A 909 41.12 14.52 26.91
N ASN A 910 40.10 14.39 26.06
CA ASN A 910 39.30 13.17 25.93
C ASN A 910 40.00 12.08 25.11
N SER A 911 40.95 12.42 24.25
CA SER A 911 41.57 11.47 23.32
C SER A 911 43.10 11.43 23.40
N PRO A 912 43.73 10.24 23.41
CA PRO A 912 45.17 10.07 23.29
C PRO A 912 45.67 10.05 21.84
N LEU A 913 44.81 10.32 20.84
CA LEU A 913 45.14 10.22 19.42
C LEU A 913 45.68 11.55 18.90
N ALA A 914 46.87 11.53 18.28
CA ALA A 914 47.51 12.75 17.78
C ALA A 914 46.65 13.56 16.81
N ALA A 915 45.82 12.87 16.01
CA ALA A 915 44.95 13.50 15.03
C ALA A 915 43.83 14.35 15.67
N ASP A 916 43.32 13.95 16.84
CA ASP A 916 42.33 14.71 17.60
C ASP A 916 42.94 16.00 18.20
N HIS A 917 44.20 15.93 18.68
CA HIS A 917 44.94 17.11 19.13
C HIS A 917 45.23 18.11 18.00
N VAL A 918 45.49 17.61 16.78
CA VAL A 918 45.64 18.45 15.59
C VAL A 918 44.32 19.17 15.27
N ALA A 919 43.19 18.48 15.35
CA ALA A 919 41.87 19.07 15.13
C ALA A 919 41.51 20.15 16.19
N ALA A 920 41.95 19.97 17.44
CA ALA A 920 41.84 20.96 18.50
C ALA A 920 42.67 22.22 18.24
N GLY A 921 43.85 22.07 17.62
CA GLY A 921 44.83 23.14 17.42
C GLY A 921 46.04 23.06 18.36
N SER A 922 46.10 22.05 19.22
CA SER A 922 47.22 21.77 20.11
C SER A 922 48.31 21.00 19.35
N PHE A 923 48.97 21.68 18.41
CA PHE A 923 49.97 21.05 17.54
C PHE A 923 51.18 20.50 18.31
N GLU A 924 51.57 21.15 19.41
CA GLU A 924 52.71 20.73 20.22
C GLU A 924 52.47 19.36 20.89
N THR A 925 51.30 19.17 21.52
CA THR A 925 50.94 17.89 22.13
C THR A 925 50.80 16.78 21.09
N ALA A 926 50.26 17.10 19.90
CA ALA A 926 50.20 16.15 18.80
C ALA A 926 51.59 15.69 18.33
N MET A 927 52.55 16.62 18.24
CA MET A 927 53.93 16.31 17.87
C MET A 927 54.63 15.43 18.92
N GLN A 928 54.41 15.71 20.21
CA GLN A 928 54.95 14.88 21.30
C GLN A 928 54.38 13.44 21.27
N LEU A 929 53.07 13.29 21.01
CA LEU A 929 52.44 11.98 20.88
C LEU A 929 53.01 11.20 19.68
N LEU A 930 53.16 11.84 18.51
CA LEU A 930 53.77 11.21 17.34
C LEU A 930 55.24 10.84 17.58
N ASN A 931 55.99 11.67 18.30
CA ASN A 931 57.37 11.34 18.68
C ASN A 931 57.41 10.06 19.52
N ARG A 932 56.55 9.92 20.54
CA ARG A 932 56.46 8.71 21.37
C ARG A 932 55.93 7.48 20.63
N GLN A 933 54.94 7.66 19.75
CA GLN A 933 54.26 6.54 19.08
C GLN A 933 55.05 5.95 17.91
N VAL A 934 55.71 6.80 17.11
CA VAL A 934 56.36 6.38 15.86
C VAL A 934 57.81 6.89 15.71
N GLY A 935 58.34 7.63 16.69
CA GLY A 935 59.68 8.23 16.58
C GLY A 935 59.75 9.38 15.59
N ALA A 936 58.68 10.17 15.43
CA ALA A 936 58.64 11.32 14.52
C ALA A 936 59.55 12.46 14.99
N VAL A 937 60.46 12.94 14.13
CA VAL A 937 61.41 14.03 14.41
C VAL A 937 61.27 15.18 13.41
N ASN A 938 60.97 14.89 12.14
CA ASN A 938 60.82 15.91 11.09
C ASN A 938 59.34 16.17 10.76
N PHE A 939 58.77 17.24 11.31
CA PHE A 939 57.35 17.58 11.17
C PHE A 939 57.01 18.49 9.97
N ALA A 940 58.01 19.02 9.25
CA ALA A 940 57.76 19.93 8.12
C ALA A 940 56.85 19.32 7.02
N PRO A 941 56.98 18.02 6.65
CA PRO A 941 56.09 17.38 5.68
C PRO A 941 54.63 17.25 6.14
N LEU A 942 54.36 17.27 7.45
CA LEU A 942 53.03 17.11 8.02
C LEU A 942 52.23 18.42 8.11
N LYS A 943 52.87 19.58 7.93
CA LYS A 943 52.25 20.90 8.05
C LYS A 943 50.99 21.09 7.18
N PRO A 944 50.97 20.70 5.88
CA PRO A 944 49.76 20.84 5.06
C PRO A 944 48.59 20.03 5.61
N ARG A 945 48.86 18.80 6.09
CA ARG A 945 47.87 17.91 6.67
C ARG A 945 47.36 18.41 8.02
N PHE A 946 48.24 18.97 8.86
CA PHE A 946 47.84 19.59 10.13
C PHE A 946 46.83 20.74 9.92
N LEU A 947 47.12 21.61 8.95
CA LEU A 947 46.23 22.73 8.62
C LEU A 947 44.93 22.28 7.96
N GLU A 948 44.96 21.21 7.17
CA GLU A 948 43.76 20.60 6.57
C GLU A 948 42.81 20.11 7.67
N VAL A 949 43.30 19.26 8.58
CA VAL A 949 42.51 18.70 9.69
C VAL A 949 41.98 19.80 10.62
N TYR A 950 42.83 20.76 10.99
CA TYR A 950 42.44 21.87 11.87
C TYR A 950 41.33 22.77 11.29
N LYS A 951 41.36 23.01 9.97
CA LYS A 951 40.33 23.82 9.31
C LYS A 951 39.05 23.04 9.06
N ALA A 952 39.15 21.74 8.75
CA ALA A 952 38.00 20.90 8.46
C ALA A 952 37.13 20.61 9.71
N SER A 953 37.72 20.61 10.90
CA SER A 953 37.01 20.37 12.16
C SER A 953 36.12 21.54 12.62
N LYS A 954 36.13 22.68 11.90
CA LYS A 954 35.44 23.90 12.32
C LYS A 954 34.59 24.46 11.18
N THR A 955 33.36 24.81 11.53
CA THR A 955 32.45 25.60 10.70
C THR A 955 32.25 26.96 11.36
N TYR A 956 32.03 27.99 10.55
CA TYR A 956 31.88 29.35 11.02
C TYR A 956 30.48 29.84 10.65
N LEU A 957 29.69 30.20 11.66
CA LEU A 957 28.41 30.84 11.48
C LEU A 957 28.60 32.35 11.60
N PRO A 958 28.24 33.16 10.59
CA PRO A 958 28.36 34.60 10.69
C PRO A 958 27.50 35.12 11.85
N ALA A 959 28.12 35.82 12.79
CA ALA A 959 27.42 36.58 13.80
C ALA A 959 26.92 37.91 13.19
N THR A 960 26.21 38.72 14.00
CA THR A 960 25.83 40.09 13.63
C THR A 960 27.07 40.92 13.26
N THR A 961 26.88 41.90 12.36
CA THR A 961 27.95 42.80 11.90
C THR A 961 28.67 43.46 13.09
N GLY A 962 29.99 43.23 13.21
CA GLY A 962 30.84 43.75 14.29
C GLY A 962 31.21 42.72 15.38
N LEU A 963 30.62 41.52 15.35
CA LEU A 963 31.00 40.41 16.23
C LEU A 963 31.81 39.35 15.46
N PRO A 964 32.76 38.66 16.12
CA PRO A 964 33.45 37.53 15.51
C PRO A 964 32.44 36.39 15.20
N PRO A 965 32.67 35.61 14.12
CA PRO A 965 31.79 34.51 13.77
C PRO A 965 31.76 33.45 14.87
N LEU A 966 30.59 32.86 15.10
CA LEU A 966 30.43 31.74 16.02
C LEU A 966 31.11 30.51 15.41
N VAL A 967 32.00 29.90 16.18
CA VAL A 967 32.68 28.67 15.77
C VAL A 967 31.83 27.48 16.18
N ASN A 968 31.43 26.67 15.21
CA ASN A 968 30.75 25.41 15.44
C ASN A 968 31.69 24.25 15.08
N TYR A 969 31.84 23.32 16.02
CA TYR A 969 32.81 22.24 15.93
C TYR A 969 32.17 20.99 15.32
N VAL A 970 32.82 20.39 14.32
CA VAL A 970 32.29 19.22 13.61
C VAL A 970 32.77 17.95 14.32
N ARG A 971 31.81 17.16 14.78
CA ARG A 971 32.02 15.96 15.60
C ARG A 971 31.93 14.69 14.76
N ARG A 972 32.72 13.67 15.12
CA ARG A 972 32.50 12.30 14.61
C ARG A 972 31.43 11.55 15.42
N THR A 973 31.23 11.94 16.67
CA THR A 973 30.15 11.45 17.55
C THR A 973 28.96 12.40 17.47
N VAL A 974 28.05 12.14 16.53
CA VAL A 974 26.94 13.06 16.22
C VAL A 974 25.86 13.05 17.30
N ASP A 975 25.57 11.87 17.86
CA ASP A 975 24.45 11.66 18.81
C ASP A 975 24.88 11.73 20.29
N GLU A 976 26.18 11.86 20.57
CA GLU A 976 26.68 11.82 21.94
C GLU A 976 26.54 13.18 22.64
N THR A 977 25.79 13.18 23.74
CA THR A 977 25.54 14.38 24.55
C THR A 977 26.56 14.60 25.68
N ASP A 978 27.36 13.58 26.02
CA ASP A 978 28.36 13.66 27.09
C ASP A 978 29.64 14.37 26.61
N SER A 979 29.93 15.51 27.21
CA SER A 979 31.14 16.34 26.98
C SER A 979 32.48 15.57 27.06
N ARG A 980 32.53 14.45 27.79
CA ARG A 980 33.74 13.62 27.95
C ARG A 980 34.01 12.68 26.79
N LYS A 981 33.03 12.47 25.91
CA LYS A 981 33.10 11.55 24.76
C LYS A 981 32.99 12.26 23.42
N VAL A 982 32.87 13.59 23.43
CA VAL A 982 32.85 14.38 22.21
C VAL A 982 34.23 14.35 21.56
N LEU A 983 34.27 14.00 20.27
CA LEU A 983 35.49 13.86 19.48
C LEU A 983 35.34 14.51 18.09
N PRO A 984 36.42 15.08 17.54
CA PRO A 984 36.38 15.78 16.26
C PRO A 984 36.28 14.82 15.07
N ILE A 985 35.72 15.31 13.96
CA ILE A 985 35.82 14.64 12.66
C ILE A 985 37.22 14.82 12.07
N ILE A 986 37.72 13.79 11.40
CA ILE A 986 38.98 13.84 10.68
C ILE A 986 38.71 13.64 9.19
N PRO A 987 39.14 14.57 8.33
CA PRO A 987 38.87 14.47 6.90
C PRO A 987 39.71 13.34 6.26
N LYS A 988 39.11 12.62 5.30
CA LYS A 988 39.66 11.47 4.53
C LYS A 988 39.69 10.15 5.29
N ASP A 989 38.63 9.37 5.08
CA ASP A 989 38.52 8.01 5.58
C ASP A 989 39.47 7.06 4.86
N LEU A 990 39.73 5.91 5.48
CA LEU A 990 40.62 4.89 4.93
C LEU A 990 40.16 4.37 3.56
N GLU A 991 38.86 4.30 3.34
CA GLU A 991 38.27 3.93 2.04
C GLU A 991 38.64 4.92 0.93
N THR A 992 38.64 6.23 1.23
CA THR A 992 39.01 7.26 0.26
C THR A 992 40.49 7.13 -0.11
N ILE A 993 41.35 6.89 0.87
CA ILE A 993 42.79 6.67 0.66
C ILE A 993 43.03 5.43 -0.22
N ALA A 994 42.30 4.35 0.04
CA ALA A 994 42.42 3.10 -0.71
C ALA A 994 41.88 3.19 -2.16
N ASN A 995 40.74 3.86 -2.36
CA ASN A 995 40.06 3.89 -3.64
C ASN A 995 40.51 5.04 -4.56
N VAL A 996 40.95 6.16 -3.99
CA VAL A 996 41.34 7.36 -4.77
C VAL A 996 42.85 7.51 -4.79
N ASP A 997 43.47 7.79 -3.65
CA ASP A 997 44.88 8.19 -3.58
C ASP A 997 45.82 7.07 -4.06
N LEU A 998 45.52 5.83 -3.67
CA LEU A 998 46.30 4.66 -4.06
C LEU A 998 46.15 4.35 -5.57
N GLN A 999 44.96 4.56 -6.15
CA GLN A 999 44.74 4.43 -7.60
C GLN A 999 45.46 5.52 -8.39
N GLU A 1000 45.52 6.76 -7.88
CA GLU A 1000 46.33 7.83 -8.47
C GLU A 1000 47.83 7.48 -8.45
N GLY A 1001 48.33 6.94 -7.34
CA GLY A 1001 49.70 6.42 -7.24
C GLY A 1001 49.99 5.31 -8.25
N TYR A 1002 49.06 4.38 -8.45
CA TYR A 1002 49.14 3.33 -9.47
C TYR A 1002 49.09 3.88 -10.90
N ALA A 1003 48.26 4.89 -11.16
CA ALA A 1003 48.22 5.56 -12.44
C ALA A 1003 49.55 6.27 -12.76
N ALA A 1004 50.17 6.92 -11.76
CA ALA A 1004 51.49 7.54 -11.91
C ALA A 1004 52.59 6.52 -12.26
N MET A 1005 52.57 5.34 -11.62
CA MET A 1005 53.47 4.22 -11.94
C MET A 1005 53.29 3.75 -13.40
N ARG A 1006 52.04 3.54 -13.84
CA ARG A 1006 51.73 3.14 -15.22
C ARG A 1006 52.13 4.20 -16.25
N ALA A 1007 51.97 5.48 -15.91
CA ALA A 1007 52.32 6.62 -16.75
C ALA A 1007 53.81 6.98 -16.71
N ASN A 1008 54.64 6.25 -15.95
CA ASN A 1008 56.08 6.48 -15.78
C ASN A 1008 56.43 7.86 -15.17
N LYS A 1009 55.53 8.46 -14.39
CA LYS A 1009 55.75 9.71 -13.63
C LYS A 1009 56.16 9.39 -12.20
N LEU A 1010 57.39 8.89 -12.04
CA LEU A 1010 57.85 8.30 -10.78
C LEU A 1010 58.02 9.33 -9.64
N GLU A 1011 58.47 10.55 -9.94
CA GLU A 1011 58.62 11.61 -8.93
C GLU A 1011 57.27 12.03 -8.33
N ASP A 1012 56.25 12.19 -9.17
CA ASP A 1012 54.88 12.48 -8.75
C ASP A 1012 54.30 11.30 -7.95
N GLY A 1013 54.56 10.07 -8.40
CA GLY A 1013 54.15 8.85 -7.68
C GLY A 1013 54.73 8.77 -6.27
N VAL A 1014 56.03 9.04 -6.09
CA VAL A 1014 56.66 9.06 -4.76
C VAL A 1014 56.03 10.13 -3.87
N LYS A 1015 55.74 11.32 -4.39
CA LYS A 1015 55.05 12.37 -3.63
C LYS A 1015 53.64 11.94 -3.21
N ILE A 1016 52.89 11.27 -4.08
CA ILE A 1016 51.54 10.76 -3.77
C ILE A 1016 51.60 9.70 -2.67
N PHE A 1017 52.45 8.68 -2.80
CA PHE A 1017 52.57 7.62 -1.78
C PHE A 1017 53.09 8.15 -0.44
N ARG A 1018 53.98 9.15 -0.44
CA ARG A 1018 54.37 9.87 0.79
C ARG A 1018 53.20 10.66 1.39
N GLY A 1019 52.38 11.28 0.55
CA GLY A 1019 51.13 11.92 0.97
C GLY A 1019 50.16 10.95 1.65
N ILE A 1020 50.08 9.70 1.16
CA ILE A 1020 49.30 8.62 1.78
C ILE A 1020 49.85 8.30 3.18
N LEU A 1021 51.17 8.10 3.31
CA LEU A 1021 51.81 7.85 4.61
C LEU A 1021 51.56 8.99 5.61
N ASN A 1022 51.71 10.24 5.17
CA ASN A 1022 51.43 11.42 5.99
C ASN A 1022 49.96 11.53 6.39
N SER A 1023 49.04 11.11 5.52
CA SER A 1023 47.60 11.10 5.81
C SER A 1023 47.26 10.04 6.86
N ILE A 1024 47.86 8.84 6.77
CA ILE A 1024 47.63 7.75 7.74
C ILE A 1024 48.22 8.07 9.12
N LEU A 1025 49.35 8.78 9.20
CA LEU A 1025 49.92 9.25 10.48
C LEU A 1025 48.95 10.14 11.29
N ILE A 1026 48.03 10.82 10.60
CA ILE A 1026 47.07 11.76 11.18
C ILE A 1026 45.67 11.34 10.72
N ASN A 1027 45.31 10.10 11.05
CA ASN A 1027 43.99 9.54 10.79
C ASN A 1027 43.43 8.84 12.04
N THR A 1028 42.12 8.62 12.05
CA THR A 1028 41.39 7.91 13.10
C THR A 1028 40.47 6.89 12.48
N VAL A 1029 40.31 5.76 13.15
CA VAL A 1029 39.67 4.55 12.63
C VAL A 1029 38.61 4.07 13.62
N SER A 1030 37.54 3.42 13.15
CA SER A 1030 36.43 2.99 14.00
C SER A 1030 36.52 1.54 14.48
N SER A 1031 37.25 0.68 13.76
CA SER A 1031 37.36 -0.75 14.07
C SER A 1031 38.79 -1.26 14.09
N GLU A 1032 39.05 -2.34 14.83
CA GLU A 1032 40.37 -3.00 14.83
C GLU A 1032 40.70 -3.61 13.45
N ALA A 1033 39.69 -4.05 12.69
CA ALA A 1033 39.85 -4.56 11.33
C ALA A 1033 40.40 -3.49 10.37
N GLU A 1034 39.90 -2.26 10.46
CA GLU A 1034 40.41 -1.13 9.68
C GLU A 1034 41.84 -0.75 10.07
N VAL A 1035 42.27 -0.96 11.31
CA VAL A 1035 43.67 -0.76 11.71
C VAL A 1035 44.58 -1.75 10.97
N GLU A 1036 44.15 -3.00 10.79
CA GLU A 1036 44.89 -3.98 9.98
C GLU A 1036 44.93 -3.58 8.50
N GLN A 1037 43.84 -3.03 7.97
CA GLN A 1037 43.80 -2.49 6.61
C GLN A 1037 44.76 -1.29 6.44
N ALA A 1038 44.83 -0.39 7.42
CA ALA A 1038 45.76 0.75 7.40
C ALA A 1038 47.22 0.28 7.38
N LYS A 1039 47.57 -0.77 8.15
CA LYS A 1039 48.89 -1.39 8.12
C LYS A 1039 49.22 -1.96 6.73
N LYS A 1040 48.27 -2.64 6.08
CA LYS A 1040 48.44 -3.15 4.70
C LYS A 1040 48.67 -2.02 3.68
N ILE A 1041 48.01 -0.87 3.85
CA ILE A 1041 48.21 0.31 3.00
C ILE A 1041 49.60 0.93 3.25
N ILE A 1042 50.05 1.03 4.51
CA ILE A 1042 51.41 1.47 4.84
C ILE A 1042 52.45 0.56 4.18
N ASP A 1043 52.28 -0.76 4.29
CA ASP A 1043 53.16 -1.74 3.64
C ASP A 1043 53.18 -1.52 2.13
N THR A 1044 52.01 -1.39 1.51
CA THR A 1044 51.91 -1.15 0.07
C THR A 1044 52.63 0.16 -0.32
N ALA A 1045 52.34 1.27 0.34
CA ALA A 1045 52.97 2.55 0.07
C ALA A 1045 54.50 2.50 0.25
N ARG A 1046 55.00 1.80 1.29
CA ARG A 1046 56.43 1.55 1.50
C ARG A 1046 57.05 0.86 0.28
N GLU A 1047 56.48 -0.25 -0.17
CA GLU A 1047 57.01 -1.05 -1.28
C GLU A 1047 57.04 -0.24 -2.59
N TYR A 1048 56.02 0.56 -2.86
CA TYR A 1048 55.97 1.41 -4.05
C TYR A 1048 56.98 2.56 -3.97
N ILE A 1049 57.12 3.24 -2.83
CA ILE A 1049 58.14 4.28 -2.65
C ILE A 1049 59.54 3.70 -2.83
N LEU A 1050 59.81 2.54 -2.21
CA LEU A 1050 61.09 1.85 -2.34
C LEU A 1050 61.39 1.50 -3.81
N ALA A 1051 60.43 0.90 -4.51
CA ALA A 1051 60.59 0.55 -5.92
C ALA A 1051 60.84 1.77 -6.81
N MET A 1052 60.01 2.81 -6.69
CA MET A 1052 60.16 4.03 -7.48
C MET A 1052 61.48 4.76 -7.17
N SER A 1053 61.92 4.76 -5.92
CA SER A 1053 63.16 5.43 -5.50
C SER A 1053 64.40 4.70 -6.03
N ILE A 1054 64.40 3.35 -6.06
CA ILE A 1054 65.45 2.54 -6.70
C ILE A 1054 65.56 2.89 -8.19
N GLU A 1055 64.44 2.99 -8.88
CA GLU A 1055 64.41 3.32 -10.31
C GLU A 1055 64.82 4.78 -10.60
N LEU A 1056 64.48 5.72 -9.72
CA LEU A 1056 64.96 7.10 -9.79
C LEU A 1056 66.47 7.20 -9.56
N GLU A 1057 67.02 6.47 -8.59
CA GLU A 1057 68.46 6.42 -8.35
C GLU A 1057 69.21 5.76 -9.52
N ARG A 1058 68.63 4.71 -10.13
CA ARG A 1058 69.20 4.13 -11.35
C ARG A 1058 69.26 5.15 -12.50
N ARG A 1059 68.23 6.00 -12.64
CA ARG A 1059 68.18 7.05 -13.67
C ARG A 1059 69.17 8.19 -13.43
N SER A 1060 69.58 8.43 -12.19
CA SER A 1060 70.52 9.50 -11.85
C SER A 1060 71.98 9.11 -12.07
N ILE A 1061 72.30 7.80 -12.18
CA ILE A 1061 73.66 7.30 -12.38
C ILE A 1061 74.03 7.25 -13.87
N PRO A 1062 75.10 7.95 -14.32
CA PRO A 1062 75.61 7.83 -15.68
C PRO A 1062 76.29 6.48 -15.94
N THR A 1063 75.99 5.82 -17.06
CA THR A 1063 76.46 4.45 -17.40
C THR A 1063 77.84 4.40 -18.07
N ASP A 1064 78.63 5.47 -18.00
CA ASP A 1064 79.88 5.61 -18.78
C ASP A 1064 81.05 4.80 -18.19
N THR A 1065 81.03 4.51 -16.88
CA THR A 1065 82.06 3.68 -16.23
C THR A 1065 81.57 2.25 -15.98
N PRO A 1066 82.46 1.23 -16.05
CA PRO A 1066 82.10 -0.16 -15.78
C PRO A 1066 81.47 -0.39 -14.40
N ASP A 1067 81.93 0.32 -13.36
CA ASP A 1067 81.41 0.21 -11.99
C ASP A 1067 80.01 0.82 -11.85
N ASN A 1068 79.75 1.96 -12.52
CA ASN A 1068 78.42 2.55 -12.55
C ASN A 1068 77.43 1.69 -13.36
N LEU A 1069 77.89 1.04 -14.44
CA LEU A 1069 77.08 0.10 -15.20
C LEU A 1069 76.72 -1.13 -14.36
N LYS A 1070 77.68 -1.66 -13.59
CA LYS A 1070 77.43 -2.74 -12.62
C LYS A 1070 76.38 -2.32 -11.59
N ARG A 1071 76.54 -1.14 -10.98
CA ARG A 1071 75.57 -0.60 -10.01
C ARG A 1071 74.19 -0.37 -10.62
N SER A 1072 74.12 0.12 -11.87
CA SER A 1072 72.86 0.30 -12.59
C SER A 1072 72.16 -1.04 -12.88
N LEU A 1073 72.92 -2.10 -13.15
CA LEU A 1073 72.37 -3.45 -13.34
C LEU A 1073 71.85 -4.03 -12.01
N GLU A 1074 72.59 -3.87 -10.92
CA GLU A 1074 72.17 -4.26 -9.56
C GLU A 1074 70.87 -3.56 -9.14
N LEU A 1075 70.80 -2.23 -9.28
CA LEU A 1075 69.58 -1.47 -8.96
C LEU A 1075 68.39 -1.92 -9.82
N SER A 1076 68.62 -2.22 -11.11
CA SER A 1076 67.55 -2.75 -11.96
C SER A 1076 67.06 -4.14 -11.54
N ALA A 1077 67.94 -4.97 -10.98
CA ALA A 1077 67.58 -6.27 -10.41
C ALA A 1077 66.82 -6.09 -9.09
N TYR A 1078 67.27 -5.19 -8.21
CA TYR A 1078 66.62 -4.87 -6.95
C TYR A 1078 65.23 -4.26 -7.15
N PHE A 1079 65.01 -3.50 -8.22
CA PHE A 1079 63.69 -2.98 -8.58
C PHE A 1079 62.62 -4.08 -8.78
N THR A 1080 63.02 -5.34 -9.01
CA THR A 1080 62.09 -6.48 -9.18
C THR A 1080 61.64 -7.15 -7.89
N ILE A 1081 62.27 -6.79 -6.76
CA ILE A 1081 62.06 -7.41 -5.44
C ILE A 1081 60.87 -6.83 -4.68
N PRO A 1082 60.64 -5.50 -4.62
CA PRO A 1082 59.50 -4.93 -3.90
C PRO A 1082 58.17 -5.58 -4.28
N LYS A 1083 57.29 -5.74 -3.29
CA LYS A 1083 56.00 -6.43 -3.45
C LYS A 1083 54.97 -5.52 -4.10
N LEU A 1084 55.07 -5.36 -5.41
CA LEU A 1084 54.14 -4.58 -6.24
C LEU A 1084 52.97 -5.43 -6.75
N GLU A 1085 51.87 -4.77 -7.14
CA GLU A 1085 50.79 -5.44 -7.87
C GLU A 1085 51.31 -6.07 -9.18
N VAL A 1086 50.68 -7.16 -9.59
CA VAL A 1086 51.14 -8.00 -10.71
C VAL A 1086 51.41 -7.17 -11.97
N ALA A 1087 50.51 -6.23 -12.31
CA ALA A 1087 50.66 -5.37 -13.49
C ALA A 1087 51.90 -4.45 -13.43
N HIS A 1088 52.19 -3.86 -12.28
CA HIS A 1088 53.34 -2.97 -12.10
C HIS A 1088 54.65 -3.75 -11.97
N ARG A 1089 54.62 -4.93 -11.32
CA ARG A 1089 55.76 -5.84 -11.23
C ARG A 1089 56.24 -6.31 -12.60
N GLN A 1090 55.34 -6.47 -13.57
CA GLN A 1090 55.70 -6.77 -14.96
C GLN A 1090 56.49 -5.65 -15.63
N LEU A 1091 56.16 -4.38 -15.35
CA LEU A 1091 56.90 -3.24 -15.87
C LEU A 1091 58.34 -3.25 -15.32
N ALA A 1092 58.50 -3.53 -14.03
CA ALA A 1092 59.80 -3.67 -13.39
C ALA A 1092 60.63 -4.82 -13.96
N LEU A 1093 60.04 -6.02 -14.07
CA LEU A 1093 60.69 -7.19 -14.66
C LEU A 1093 61.06 -6.97 -16.14
N MET A 1094 60.23 -6.27 -16.91
CA MET A 1094 60.54 -5.92 -18.29
C MET A 1094 61.71 -4.94 -18.38
N ALA A 1095 61.75 -3.90 -17.54
CA ALA A 1095 62.83 -2.94 -17.52
C ALA A 1095 64.17 -3.61 -17.17
N ALA A 1096 64.18 -4.47 -16.15
CA ALA A 1096 65.34 -5.27 -15.74
C ALA A 1096 65.78 -6.24 -16.84
N MET A 1097 64.84 -6.99 -17.44
CA MET A 1097 65.12 -7.95 -18.51
C MET A 1097 65.72 -7.27 -19.74
N LYS A 1098 65.19 -6.11 -20.17
CA LYS A 1098 65.71 -5.37 -21.32
C LYS A 1098 67.12 -4.85 -21.08
N LEU A 1099 67.38 -4.31 -19.88
CA LEU A 1099 68.69 -3.78 -19.54
C LEU A 1099 69.75 -4.88 -19.41
N ALA A 1100 69.41 -6.00 -18.77
CA ALA A 1100 70.29 -7.17 -18.66
C ALA A 1100 70.60 -7.76 -20.05
N PHE A 1101 69.58 -7.88 -20.91
CA PHE A 1101 69.74 -8.38 -22.27
C PHE A 1101 70.62 -7.46 -23.14
N ALA A 1102 70.43 -6.15 -23.06
CA ALA A 1102 71.23 -5.16 -23.80
C ALA A 1102 72.73 -5.22 -23.42
N ASN A 1103 73.04 -5.51 -22.16
CA ASN A 1103 74.40 -5.60 -21.64
C ASN A 1103 75.01 -7.02 -21.71
N LYS A 1104 74.34 -7.97 -22.38
CA LYS A 1104 74.76 -9.38 -22.53
C LYS A 1104 74.83 -10.16 -21.21
N ASN A 1105 74.00 -9.82 -20.24
CA ASN A 1105 73.73 -10.63 -19.04
C ASN A 1105 72.52 -11.54 -19.29
N TYR A 1106 72.74 -12.62 -20.04
CA TYR A 1106 71.67 -13.49 -20.51
C TYR A 1106 71.09 -14.40 -19.43
N SER A 1107 71.87 -14.79 -18.41
CA SER A 1107 71.43 -15.64 -17.31
C SER A 1107 70.44 -14.87 -16.41
N SER A 1108 70.78 -13.64 -16.07
CA SER A 1108 69.91 -12.73 -15.32
C SER A 1108 68.65 -12.35 -16.12
N ALA A 1109 68.78 -12.06 -17.42
CA ALA A 1109 67.64 -11.78 -18.29
C ALA A 1109 66.68 -12.98 -18.43
N LEU A 1110 67.21 -14.21 -18.48
CA LEU A 1110 66.42 -15.43 -18.52
C LEU A 1110 65.61 -15.63 -17.23
N SER A 1111 66.20 -15.34 -16.07
CA SER A 1111 65.51 -15.37 -14.78
C SER A 1111 64.31 -14.42 -14.74
N PHE A 1112 64.51 -13.15 -15.13
CA PHE A 1112 63.42 -12.17 -15.16
C PHE A 1112 62.32 -12.56 -16.16
N ALA A 1113 62.68 -13.12 -17.32
CA ALA A 1113 61.71 -13.62 -18.29
C ALA A 1113 60.87 -14.77 -17.72
N ASN A 1114 61.48 -15.71 -16.98
CA ASN A 1114 60.76 -16.81 -16.33
C ASN A 1114 59.82 -16.32 -15.23
N ARG A 1115 60.26 -15.39 -14.36
CA ARG A 1115 59.41 -14.76 -13.34
C ARG A 1115 58.24 -14.01 -13.95
N MET A 1116 58.47 -13.33 -15.07
CA MET A 1116 57.42 -12.61 -15.79
C MET A 1116 56.38 -13.54 -16.42
N LEU A 1117 56.79 -14.71 -16.93
CA LEU A 1117 55.88 -15.73 -17.47
C LEU A 1117 55.07 -16.44 -16.38
N ALA A 1118 55.67 -16.66 -15.20
CA ALA A 1118 55.00 -17.31 -14.07
C ALA A 1118 53.87 -16.44 -13.47
N ASN A 1119 54.04 -15.12 -13.44
CA ASN A 1119 53.08 -14.21 -12.80
C ASN A 1119 51.85 -13.89 -13.66
N GLY A 1120 51.86 -14.20 -14.97
CA GLY A 1120 50.76 -13.86 -15.90
C GLY A 1120 50.59 -12.35 -16.16
N GLY A 1121 49.92 -11.96 -17.25
CA GLY A 1121 49.58 -10.55 -17.57
C GLY A 1121 49.38 -10.25 -19.06
N ALA A 1122 49.64 -9.01 -19.50
CA ALA A 1122 49.27 -8.56 -20.84
C ALA A 1122 49.99 -9.34 -21.98
N ALA A 1123 49.21 -9.82 -22.96
CA ALA A 1123 49.69 -10.75 -24.01
C ALA A 1123 50.93 -10.23 -24.77
N LYS A 1124 50.97 -8.93 -25.10
CA LYS A 1124 52.11 -8.29 -25.80
C LYS A 1124 53.41 -8.36 -24.99
N LEU A 1125 53.33 -8.19 -23.67
CA LEU A 1125 54.50 -8.20 -22.79
C LEU A 1125 55.04 -9.64 -22.63
N LEU A 1126 54.15 -10.62 -22.52
CA LEU A 1126 54.50 -12.04 -22.43
C LEU A 1126 55.13 -12.59 -23.71
N GLU A 1127 54.67 -12.15 -24.89
CA GLU A 1127 55.27 -12.54 -26.17
C GLU A 1127 56.72 -12.04 -26.30
N GLN A 1128 56.98 -10.79 -25.90
CA GLN A 1128 58.34 -10.25 -25.84
C GLN A 1128 59.24 -11.04 -24.87
N ALA A 1129 58.71 -11.41 -23.70
CA ALA A 1129 59.43 -12.23 -22.73
C ALA A 1129 59.78 -13.63 -23.29
N ARG A 1130 58.85 -14.29 -24.01
CA ARG A 1130 59.12 -15.59 -24.68
C ARG A 1130 60.22 -15.47 -25.74
N LYS A 1131 60.22 -14.38 -26.52
CA LYS A 1131 61.24 -14.13 -27.55
C LYS A 1131 62.63 -13.95 -26.93
N ILE A 1132 62.74 -13.14 -25.87
CA ILE A 1132 64.00 -12.91 -25.15
C ILE A 1132 64.46 -14.20 -24.46
N LYS A 1133 63.54 -14.93 -23.81
CA LYS A 1133 63.81 -16.25 -23.19
C LYS A 1133 64.43 -17.23 -24.18
N ALA A 1134 63.83 -17.41 -25.36
CA ALA A 1134 64.32 -18.33 -26.38
C ALA A 1134 65.73 -17.96 -26.92
N GLN A 1135 66.11 -16.68 -26.82
CA GLN A 1135 67.44 -16.21 -27.18
C GLN A 1135 68.45 -16.39 -26.05
N CYS A 1136 68.07 -16.13 -24.80
CA CYS A 1136 68.93 -16.30 -23.63
C CYS A 1136 69.21 -17.78 -23.31
N GLU A 1137 68.25 -18.69 -23.55
CA GLU A 1137 68.43 -20.16 -23.37
C GLU A 1137 69.54 -20.73 -24.26
N ARG A 1138 69.84 -20.08 -25.39
CA ARG A 1138 70.93 -20.50 -26.30
C ARG A 1138 72.32 -20.13 -25.77
N SER A 1139 72.44 -19.21 -24.82
CA SER A 1139 73.72 -18.71 -24.30
C SER A 1139 73.60 -18.22 -22.84
N PRO A 1140 73.57 -19.12 -21.85
CA PRO A 1140 73.35 -18.78 -20.44
C PRO A 1140 74.65 -18.36 -19.74
N GLN A 1141 75.26 -17.24 -20.16
CA GLN A 1141 76.40 -16.62 -19.47
C GLN A 1141 76.14 -15.13 -19.22
N ASP A 1142 76.56 -14.65 -18.05
CA ASP A 1142 76.56 -13.24 -17.71
C ASP A 1142 77.95 -12.64 -17.91
N LYS A 1143 78.02 -11.48 -18.56
CA LYS A 1143 79.27 -10.77 -18.85
C LYS A 1143 79.76 -9.97 -17.63
N ILE A 1144 78.83 -9.43 -16.86
CA ILE A 1144 79.09 -8.61 -15.66
C ILE A 1144 78.52 -9.35 -14.46
N ASP A 1145 79.37 -9.63 -13.49
CA ASP A 1145 78.99 -10.25 -12.22
C ASP A 1145 78.34 -9.22 -11.29
N ILE A 1146 77.08 -9.48 -10.91
CA ILE A 1146 76.22 -8.59 -10.11
C ILE A 1146 75.92 -9.24 -8.76
N GLU A 1147 75.86 -8.43 -7.70
CA GLU A 1147 75.51 -8.92 -6.36
C GLU A 1147 73.99 -9.12 -6.23
N PHE A 1148 73.47 -10.17 -6.85
CA PHE A 1148 72.04 -10.50 -6.85
C PHE A 1148 71.84 -12.02 -6.83
N ASP A 1149 71.56 -12.56 -5.64
CA ASP A 1149 71.14 -13.95 -5.50
C ASP A 1149 69.62 -14.07 -5.59
N GLN A 1150 69.14 -14.74 -6.63
CA GLN A 1150 67.72 -14.91 -6.88
C GLN A 1150 67.02 -15.96 -5.99
N PHE A 1151 67.79 -16.81 -5.31
CA PHE A 1151 67.27 -17.90 -4.46
C PHE A 1151 67.34 -17.56 -2.97
N ALA A 1152 68.21 -16.61 -2.59
CA ALA A 1152 68.29 -16.11 -1.22
C ALA A 1152 67.11 -15.16 -0.91
N GLU A 1153 66.55 -15.28 0.29
CA GLU A 1153 65.59 -14.33 0.82
C GLU A 1153 66.34 -13.17 1.49
N PHE A 1154 66.17 -11.97 0.97
CA PHE A 1154 66.81 -10.75 1.47
C PHE A 1154 65.86 -9.56 1.36
N ASP A 1155 66.00 -8.60 2.26
CA ASP A 1155 65.31 -7.31 2.19
C ASP A 1155 66.24 -6.24 1.60
N ILE A 1156 65.70 -5.15 1.07
CA ILE A 1156 66.52 -4.06 0.53
C ILE A 1156 66.62 -2.94 1.56
N CYS A 1157 67.85 -2.51 1.86
CA CYS A 1157 68.09 -1.31 2.65
C CYS A 1157 67.52 -0.08 1.94
N ALA A 1158 66.54 0.60 2.53
CA ALA A 1158 65.87 1.74 1.88
C ALA A 1158 66.73 3.02 1.78
N ALA A 1159 67.94 3.05 2.37
CA ALA A 1159 68.87 4.17 2.24
C ALA A 1159 69.96 3.92 1.18
N SER A 1160 70.61 2.76 1.23
CA SER A 1160 71.71 2.40 0.33
C SER A 1160 71.29 1.54 -0.86
N TYR A 1161 70.03 1.08 -0.90
CA TYR A 1161 69.50 0.15 -1.90
C TYR A 1161 70.43 -1.06 -2.15
N THR A 1162 70.90 -1.66 -1.05
CA THR A 1162 71.71 -2.88 -1.03
C THR A 1162 70.98 -3.98 -0.27
N PRO A 1163 71.23 -5.27 -0.59
CA PRO A 1163 70.56 -6.39 0.04
C PRO A 1163 70.97 -6.55 1.52
N ILE A 1164 70.01 -6.95 2.34
CA ILE A 1164 70.13 -7.34 3.74
C ILE A 1164 69.70 -8.80 3.81
N TYR A 1165 70.68 -9.71 3.79
CA TYR A 1165 70.42 -11.15 3.83
C TYR A 1165 69.94 -11.60 5.22
N SER A 1166 69.11 -12.64 5.26
CA SER A 1166 68.58 -13.24 6.49
C SER A 1166 69.71 -13.58 7.48
N GLY A 1167 69.69 -12.96 8.66
CA GLY A 1167 70.71 -13.14 9.72
C GLY A 1167 71.74 -12.03 9.84
N SER A 1168 71.78 -11.05 8.93
CA SER A 1168 72.59 -9.83 9.07
C SER A 1168 71.96 -8.82 10.06
N PRO A 1169 72.76 -8.04 10.82
CA PRO A 1169 72.24 -7.03 11.74
C PRO A 1169 71.50 -5.94 10.94
N SER A 1170 70.22 -5.76 11.24
CA SER A 1170 69.37 -4.75 10.58
C SER A 1170 68.53 -4.00 11.60
N VAL A 1171 68.19 -2.77 11.28
CA VAL A 1171 67.34 -1.88 12.07
C VAL A 1171 66.12 -1.54 11.25
N SER A 1172 64.93 -1.65 11.84
CA SER A 1172 63.67 -1.30 11.18
C SER A 1172 63.17 0.08 11.60
N ASP A 1173 62.57 0.80 10.66
CA ASP A 1173 61.80 2.00 10.95
C ASP A 1173 60.50 1.64 11.70
N PRO A 1174 60.18 2.27 12.85
CA PRO A 1174 59.02 1.90 13.65
C PRO A 1174 57.65 2.13 13.00
N PHE A 1175 57.56 3.05 12.02
CA PHE A 1175 56.29 3.37 11.35
C PHE A 1175 56.07 2.55 10.08
N THR A 1176 57.03 2.61 9.15
CA THR A 1176 56.90 1.93 7.85
C THR A 1176 57.34 0.48 7.90
N GLY A 1177 58.10 0.05 8.90
CA GLY A 1177 58.71 -1.28 8.95
C GLY A 1177 59.86 -1.49 7.95
N ALA A 1178 60.31 -0.43 7.28
CA ALA A 1178 61.41 -0.50 6.32
C ALA A 1178 62.72 -0.87 7.01
N LYS A 1179 63.50 -1.78 6.40
CA LYS A 1179 64.77 -2.24 6.95
C LYS A 1179 65.94 -1.38 6.46
N TYR A 1180 66.89 -1.17 7.35
CA TYR A 1180 68.11 -0.41 7.13
C TYR A 1180 69.32 -1.16 7.70
N HIS A 1181 70.49 -0.91 7.13
CA HIS A 1181 71.76 -1.29 7.75
C HIS A 1181 71.96 -0.50 9.06
N GLU A 1182 72.67 -1.11 10.02
CA GLU A 1182 72.92 -0.52 11.35
C GLU A 1182 73.59 0.87 11.29
N GLN A 1183 74.37 1.15 10.23
CA GLN A 1183 75.00 2.45 9.98
C GLN A 1183 74.02 3.63 9.84
N TYR A 1184 72.74 3.36 9.56
CA TYR A 1184 71.71 4.39 9.39
C TYR A 1184 70.84 4.61 10.63
N LYS A 1185 71.12 3.91 11.74
CA LYS A 1185 70.42 4.12 13.01
C LYS A 1185 70.59 5.57 13.47
N GLY A 1186 69.48 6.22 13.84
CA GLY A 1186 69.46 7.62 14.26
C GLY A 1186 69.37 8.65 13.12
N THR A 1187 69.23 8.21 11.86
CA THR A 1187 68.94 9.11 10.72
C THR A 1187 67.46 9.12 10.37
N VAL A 1188 67.00 10.15 9.63
CA VAL A 1188 65.61 10.24 9.19
C VAL A 1188 65.32 9.23 8.09
N CYS A 1189 64.21 8.51 8.23
CA CYS A 1189 63.71 7.52 7.26
C CYS A 1189 63.53 8.15 5.87
N ARG A 1190 64.16 7.57 4.84
CA ARG A 1190 64.03 8.06 3.44
C ARG A 1190 62.67 7.80 2.80
N ILE A 1191 61.90 6.88 3.35
CA ILE A 1191 60.57 6.54 2.83
C ILE A 1191 59.54 7.55 3.33
N SER A 1192 59.43 7.72 4.66
CA SER A 1192 58.46 8.63 5.28
C SER A 1192 58.93 10.09 5.35
N GLU A 1193 60.26 10.34 5.40
CA GLU A 1193 60.88 11.65 5.70
C GLU A 1193 60.52 12.26 7.06
N VAL A 1194 59.81 11.51 7.92
CA VAL A 1194 59.27 11.99 9.20
C VAL A 1194 59.92 11.32 10.41
N THR A 1195 60.13 10.00 10.34
CA THR A 1195 60.53 9.16 11.49
C THR A 1195 62.04 8.93 11.57
N GLU A 1196 62.55 8.72 12.79
CA GLU A 1196 63.94 8.35 13.06
C GLU A 1196 64.12 6.82 13.07
N ILE A 1197 65.13 6.35 12.33
CA ILE A 1197 65.39 4.91 12.16
C ILE A 1197 65.90 4.30 13.46
N GLY A 1198 65.18 3.29 13.98
CA GLY A 1198 65.55 2.55 15.18
C GLY A 1198 65.22 3.25 16.50
N ALA A 1199 64.38 4.28 16.49
CA ALA A 1199 63.85 4.92 17.69
C ALA A 1199 62.96 3.96 18.50
N PRO A 1200 62.99 4.01 19.85
CA PRO A 1200 62.05 3.28 20.68
C PRO A 1200 60.65 3.88 20.52
N ALA A 1201 59.67 3.06 20.11
CA ALA A 1201 58.34 3.54 19.76
C ALA A 1201 57.26 2.57 20.27
N SER A 1202 56.13 3.09 20.75
CA SER A 1202 55.01 2.27 21.25
C SER A 1202 54.12 1.67 20.16
N GLY A 1203 54.33 2.04 18.89
CA GLY A 1203 53.48 1.72 17.76
C GLY A 1203 52.42 2.78 17.49
N LEU A 1204 52.02 2.92 16.21
CA LEU A 1204 51.01 3.87 15.75
C LEU A 1204 49.63 3.51 16.33
N ARG A 1205 48.98 4.49 16.98
CA ARG A 1205 47.62 4.34 17.51
C ARG A 1205 46.63 5.09 16.62
N LEU A 1206 45.72 4.34 15.99
CA LEU A 1206 44.64 4.86 15.13
C LEU A 1206 43.24 4.65 15.74
N PHE A 1207 43.14 3.80 16.76
CA PHE A 1207 41.88 3.36 17.40
C PHE A 1207 42.08 3.21 18.92
N VAL A 1208 41.01 3.45 19.69
CA VAL A 1208 40.97 3.26 21.15
C VAL A 1208 39.77 2.34 21.48
N PRO A 1209 39.99 1.16 22.09
CA PRO A 1209 38.90 0.24 22.46
C PRO A 1209 37.95 0.86 23.50
N GLY A 1210 36.64 0.73 23.29
CA GLY A 1210 35.59 1.22 24.22
C GLY A 1210 35.03 2.62 23.93
N GLN A 1211 35.31 3.18 22.75
CA GLN A 1211 34.87 4.53 22.32
C GLN A 1211 33.70 4.57 21.33
N TYR A 1212 32.98 3.46 21.10
CA TYR A 1212 31.78 3.42 20.26
C TYR A 1212 30.66 2.62 20.92
#